data_AF-A0A4T2GJ10-F1
#
_entry.id   AF-A0A4T2GJ10-F1
#
_cell.length_a   1.000
_cell.length_b   1.000
_cell.length_c   1.000
_cell.angle_alpha   90.00
_cell.angle_beta   90.00
_cell.angle_gamma   90.00
#
_symmetry.space_group_name_H-M   'P 1'
#
loop_
_entity.id
_entity.type
_entity.pdbx_description
1 polymer ?
#
loop_
_entity_poly.entity_id
_entity_poly.type
_entity_poly.pdbx_seq_one_letter_code
_entity_poly.pdbx_strand_id
1 'polypeptide(L)'
;KAVAKEEVKAAADDAKKAIDANDNLTDAEKQAAKDAVDAEVAKANDAIDAATKADEVDTATLAGEKAVAKEELKAAAEDAKKAIDANDNLTDAEKQAAKDAVDAEVAKANDAIDAATKADEVDTATLAGEKAVAKEELKVAADDAKKAIDANDNLTPEEKAAAKDAVDAEVAKANEAIDAATKADEVDAATLAGEKAVAKEEVKAAADDAKAAIDANDNLTPEEKAAAKAAVDTEVAKANDAIDAATKADEVDAATLAGEKAVAKEEVKAAADDAKKAIDENANLPESEKTALKLAIDAEVAATNLEIDNAKTAEEIDAATLAGEKAVAKEEVKAAAEDAKKTIDANDNLTPEEKAVAKDAVDAEVAKANDAIDAATKADEVETATLAGEKAVAKEELKAAAEDAKKAIDANDNLTPEEKAAATKAVDAEVAKANDAIDAATKADEVETATLAGEKAVAKEELKAAAEDAKKAIDANDNLTPEEKAAAKAAVDTEVAKANDAIDAATKADEVDAATLAGEKAVAKEELKAAAEDAKKAIDANDNLTPEEKAAAKAAVDTEVAKANDAIDAATKAAEVETATLAGEKAVAKEEVKAAADDAKKAIDANDNLTDAEKQAAKDAVDAEVAKANDAIDAAKTADAVDAATLAGEKAVAKEEVKAAAEDAKAAIDANDNLTPEEKAAAKDAVDAEVAKANEAIDAATKADEVDAATLAGEKAVAKEELKAAAEDAKKAIDANDNLTDAEKQAAKDAVDAEVAKANDAIDAATKADEVETATLAGEKAVAKEELKAAVEDAKKAIDANPNLSDAEKQAAKDAVDASAAAANKAIDGSTSSVEVQAAKDKGNAAIAENVLDAAKQGAKNKLMEEADKAKAAIDANPNLTPEEKAAAKAEIDKAVEEAIIAINGAGTHHALGEIKLPLSALIKPVVTVTPVLDPNNLTEEEIARIKALLEENNTFPEGTEIIVSKDASVSIKYPDGSIDLILPAEIVKQADTTAPAITDDAKGNIVVAPTKEAVEFVVTYVDNNGKAQLVIVTKGADGKWTTTDKVVIVDPITGQVIIPGSAIKPGTVVTAYSKDMAGNVSDLNSAEVEAVDANNPAAGVKVKSVTSTSNANKSTKKAKQLPNTGEKATSATSLGLAVLGMGLALFAAKRKKDEEEA
;
A
#
# COMPACT_ATOMS: atom_id res chain seq x y z
N LYS A 1 13.88 -144.31 14.03
CA LYS A 1 13.88 -144.38 12.54
C LYS A 1 12.58 -143.86 11.99
N ALA A 2 11.52 -144.66 11.76
CA ALA A 2 10.26 -144.11 11.24
C ALA A 2 9.69 -142.99 12.13
N VAL A 3 9.71 -143.17 13.46
CA VAL A 3 9.34 -142.13 14.44
C VAL A 3 10.28 -140.92 14.35
N ALA A 4 11.58 -141.10 14.58
CA ALA A 4 12.63 -140.10 14.31
C ALA A 4 12.51 -139.27 13.01
N LYS A 5 12.05 -139.88 11.91
CA LYS A 5 11.85 -139.18 10.62
C LYS A 5 10.60 -138.31 10.60
N GLU A 6 9.57 -138.68 11.34
CA GLU A 6 8.39 -137.83 11.58
C GLU A 6 8.69 -136.74 12.64
N GLU A 7 9.58 -137.00 13.62
CA GLU A 7 10.04 -136.01 14.61
C GLU A 7 10.84 -134.88 13.94
N VAL A 8 11.90 -135.20 13.18
CA VAL A 8 12.64 -134.21 12.35
C VAL A 8 11.74 -133.52 11.34
N LYS A 9 10.73 -134.22 10.81
CA LYS A 9 9.75 -133.60 9.90
C LYS A 9 8.84 -132.63 10.63
N ALA A 10 8.38 -132.93 11.84
CA ALA A 10 7.53 -132.01 12.61
C ALA A 10 8.29 -130.70 12.90
N ALA A 11 9.54 -130.78 13.37
CA ALA A 11 10.41 -129.63 13.54
C ALA A 11 10.57 -128.82 12.24
N ALA A 12 10.73 -129.50 11.09
CA ALA A 12 10.83 -128.81 9.80
C ALA A 12 9.51 -128.22 9.29
N ASP A 13 8.37 -128.87 9.56
CA ASP A 13 7.04 -128.35 9.22
C ASP A 13 6.64 -127.19 10.15
N ASP A 14 7.25 -127.05 11.33
CA ASP A 14 7.11 -125.89 12.23
C ASP A 14 8.08 -124.76 11.82
N ALA A 15 9.37 -125.05 11.60
CA ALA A 15 10.35 -124.08 11.08
C ALA A 15 9.91 -123.42 9.76
N LYS A 16 9.26 -124.16 8.87
CA LYS A 16 8.72 -123.58 7.62
C LYS A 16 7.54 -122.63 7.85
N LYS A 17 6.82 -122.73 8.97
CA LYS A 17 5.75 -121.78 9.36
C LYS A 17 6.35 -120.53 9.97
N ALA A 18 7.39 -120.64 10.79
CA ALA A 18 8.18 -119.50 11.26
C ALA A 18 8.70 -118.70 10.06
N ILE A 19 9.41 -119.35 9.13
CA ILE A 19 9.89 -118.74 7.87
C ILE A 19 8.75 -118.13 7.02
N ASP A 20 7.51 -118.61 7.14
CA ASP A 20 6.35 -118.00 6.47
C ASP A 20 5.86 -116.70 7.14
N ALA A 21 6.11 -116.51 8.44
CA ALA A 21 5.72 -115.34 9.24
C ALA A 21 6.74 -114.17 9.22
N ASN A 22 7.99 -114.45 8.84
CA ASN A 22 9.07 -113.46 8.60
C ASN A 22 8.73 -112.46 7.48
N ASP A 23 7.89 -111.45 7.74
CA ASP A 23 7.27 -110.63 6.70
C ASP A 23 8.18 -109.56 6.04
N ASN A 24 9.39 -109.34 6.55
CA ASN A 24 10.41 -108.54 5.86
C ASN A 24 11.15 -109.34 4.75
N LEU A 25 11.13 -110.68 4.78
CA LEU A 25 11.66 -111.55 3.73
C LEU A 25 10.73 -111.64 2.50
N THR A 26 11.31 -111.52 1.31
CA THR A 26 10.56 -111.76 0.06
C THR A 26 10.16 -113.24 -0.11
N ASP A 27 9.11 -113.53 -0.88
CA ASP A 27 8.71 -114.90 -1.27
C ASP A 27 9.87 -115.79 -1.73
N ALA A 28 10.85 -115.20 -2.44
CA ALA A 28 12.04 -115.89 -2.93
C ALA A 28 13.03 -116.22 -1.81
N GLU A 29 13.18 -115.35 -0.82
CA GLU A 29 14.04 -115.55 0.35
C GLU A 29 13.38 -116.51 1.35
N LYS A 30 12.08 -116.35 1.62
CA LYS A 30 11.26 -117.33 2.34
C LYS A 30 11.39 -118.73 1.71
N GLN A 31 11.26 -118.85 0.38
CA GLN A 31 11.42 -120.14 -0.29
C GLN A 31 12.86 -120.68 -0.21
N ALA A 32 13.89 -119.83 -0.33
CA ALA A 32 15.28 -120.25 -0.21
C ALA A 32 15.62 -120.79 1.20
N ALA A 33 15.07 -120.18 2.25
CA ALA A 33 15.20 -120.67 3.62
C ALA A 33 14.49 -122.03 3.81
N LYS A 34 13.27 -122.20 3.26
CA LYS A 34 12.55 -123.49 3.29
C LYS A 34 13.27 -124.61 2.53
N ASP A 35 13.91 -124.28 1.40
CA ASP A 35 14.75 -125.21 0.64
C ASP A 35 16.00 -125.62 1.43
N ALA A 36 16.58 -124.73 2.24
CA ALA A 36 17.68 -125.03 3.15
C ALA A 36 17.25 -125.97 4.29
N VAL A 37 16.07 -125.71 4.90
CA VAL A 37 15.45 -126.63 5.87
C VAL A 37 15.23 -128.02 5.24
N ASP A 38 14.70 -128.13 4.02
CA ASP A 38 14.54 -129.42 3.33
C ASP A 38 15.88 -130.12 3.06
N ALA A 39 16.96 -129.38 2.83
CA ALA A 39 18.31 -129.95 2.68
C ALA A 39 18.86 -130.51 4.01
N GLU A 40 18.62 -129.87 5.16
CA GLU A 40 18.97 -130.41 6.47
C GLU A 40 18.10 -131.62 6.85
N VAL A 41 16.80 -131.58 6.55
CA VAL A 41 15.90 -132.75 6.70
C VAL A 41 16.40 -133.94 5.88
N ALA A 42 16.88 -133.73 4.65
CA ALA A 42 17.46 -134.80 3.83
C ALA A 42 18.72 -135.40 4.48
N LYS A 43 19.64 -134.57 4.97
CA LYS A 43 20.86 -135.02 5.67
C LYS A 43 20.54 -135.78 6.96
N ALA A 44 19.59 -135.30 7.74
CA ALA A 44 19.12 -135.96 8.95
C ALA A 44 18.47 -137.31 8.63
N ASN A 45 17.65 -137.38 7.58
CA ASN A 45 17.04 -138.62 7.10
C ASN A 45 18.08 -139.68 6.70
N ASP A 46 19.16 -139.28 6.02
CA ASP A 46 20.27 -140.15 5.64
C ASP A 46 21.05 -140.63 6.88
N ALA A 47 21.29 -139.75 7.86
CA ALA A 47 21.94 -140.10 9.13
C ALA A 47 21.10 -141.11 9.96
N ILE A 48 19.79 -140.88 10.06
CA ILE A 48 18.83 -141.78 10.71
C ILE A 48 18.77 -143.15 10.00
N ASP A 49 18.88 -143.18 8.66
CA ASP A 49 18.94 -144.44 7.90
C ASP A 49 20.29 -145.15 8.04
N ALA A 50 21.39 -144.42 8.19
CA ALA A 50 22.72 -144.98 8.45
C ALA A 50 22.89 -145.55 9.87
N ALA A 51 22.21 -144.99 10.88
CA ALA A 51 22.29 -145.42 12.27
C ALA A 51 21.92 -146.90 12.47
N THR A 52 22.67 -147.64 13.28
CA THR A 52 22.48 -149.10 13.48
C THR A 52 21.88 -149.47 14.84
N LYS A 53 21.91 -148.54 15.80
CA LYS A 53 21.34 -148.70 17.16
C LYS A 53 20.34 -147.60 17.50
N ALA A 54 19.60 -147.77 18.60
CA ALA A 54 18.61 -146.78 19.05
C ALA A 54 19.27 -145.47 19.49
N ASP A 55 20.34 -145.55 20.29
CA ASP A 55 21.17 -144.41 20.71
C ASP A 55 21.77 -143.63 19.52
N GLU A 56 22.18 -144.33 18.46
CA GLU A 56 22.66 -143.72 17.21
C GLU A 56 21.54 -143.04 16.42
N VAL A 57 20.32 -143.60 16.48
CA VAL A 57 19.13 -143.01 15.85
C VAL A 57 18.73 -141.74 16.60
N ASP A 58 18.60 -141.80 17.92
CA ASP A 58 18.13 -140.68 18.75
C ASP A 58 19.14 -139.51 18.68
N THR A 59 20.45 -139.80 18.61
CA THR A 59 21.49 -138.80 18.36
C THR A 59 21.37 -138.17 16.96
N ALA A 60 20.99 -138.95 15.94
CA ALA A 60 20.81 -138.46 14.58
C ALA A 60 19.49 -137.66 14.41
N THR A 61 18.44 -138.01 15.14
CA THR A 61 17.20 -137.22 15.26
C THR A 61 17.53 -135.83 15.79
N LEU A 62 18.15 -135.78 16.99
CA LEU A 62 18.46 -134.53 17.68
C LEU A 62 19.45 -133.66 16.88
N ALA A 63 20.42 -134.25 16.20
CA ALA A 63 21.31 -133.50 15.31
C ALA A 63 20.58 -132.91 14.09
N GLY A 64 19.52 -133.58 13.61
CA GLY A 64 18.64 -133.07 12.55
C GLY A 64 17.73 -131.93 13.03
N GLU A 65 17.08 -132.11 14.18
CA GLU A 65 16.26 -131.09 14.84
C GLU A 65 17.08 -129.80 15.08
N LYS A 66 18.31 -129.93 15.61
CA LYS A 66 19.24 -128.79 15.75
C LYS A 66 19.61 -128.13 14.43
N ALA A 67 19.83 -128.91 13.36
CA ALA A 67 20.20 -128.35 12.06
C ALA A 67 19.04 -127.56 11.43
N VAL A 68 17.81 -128.05 11.61
CA VAL A 68 16.57 -127.35 11.20
C VAL A 68 16.40 -126.06 12.00
N ALA A 69 16.47 -126.12 13.33
CA ALA A 69 16.39 -124.96 14.23
C ALA A 69 17.41 -123.85 13.91
N LYS A 70 18.60 -124.21 13.41
CA LYS A 70 19.62 -123.23 13.01
C LYS A 70 19.30 -122.52 11.70
N GLU A 71 18.61 -123.17 10.78
CA GLU A 71 18.15 -122.53 9.53
C GLU A 71 16.87 -121.70 9.75
N GLU A 72 16.03 -122.07 10.73
CA GLU A 72 14.90 -121.28 11.24
C GLU A 72 15.38 -119.95 11.86
N LEU A 73 16.22 -120.02 12.91
CA LEU A 73 16.83 -118.86 13.57
C LEU A 73 17.59 -117.95 12.58
N LYS A 74 18.23 -118.54 11.58
CA LYS A 74 18.94 -117.80 10.53
C LYS A 74 17.99 -117.06 9.58
N ALA A 75 16.80 -117.61 9.31
CA ALA A 75 15.79 -116.88 8.56
C ALA A 75 15.25 -115.69 9.36
N ALA A 76 15.00 -115.85 10.67
CA ALA A 76 14.61 -114.73 11.55
C ALA A 76 15.71 -113.65 11.61
N ALA A 77 16.97 -114.06 11.68
CA ALA A 77 18.11 -113.13 11.63
C ALA A 77 18.22 -112.37 10.31
N GLU A 78 17.98 -113.01 9.16
CA GLU A 78 17.98 -112.31 7.87
C GLU A 78 16.74 -111.45 7.67
N ASP A 79 15.61 -111.76 8.32
CA ASP A 79 14.41 -110.90 8.37
C ASP A 79 14.68 -109.59 9.11
N ALA A 80 15.16 -109.66 10.36
CA ALA A 80 15.55 -108.49 11.15
C ALA A 80 16.62 -107.63 10.44
N LYS A 81 17.59 -108.27 9.76
CA LYS A 81 18.59 -107.55 8.95
C LYS A 81 17.98 -106.79 7.77
N LYS A 82 16.83 -107.22 7.24
CA LYS A 82 16.09 -106.53 6.17
C LYS A 82 15.35 -105.30 6.69
N ALA A 83 14.70 -105.38 7.85
CA ALA A 83 14.15 -104.22 8.53
C ALA A 83 15.25 -103.17 8.79
N ILE A 84 16.38 -103.59 9.39
CA ILE A 84 17.55 -102.73 9.63
C ILE A 84 18.13 -102.12 8.33
N ASP A 85 18.12 -102.86 7.21
CA ASP A 85 18.55 -102.33 5.91
C ASP A 85 17.58 -101.30 5.32
N ALA A 86 16.28 -101.47 5.55
CA ALA A 86 15.23 -100.64 4.98
C ALA A 86 15.04 -99.29 5.68
N ASN A 87 15.36 -99.20 6.97
CA ASN A 87 15.24 -97.96 7.74
C ASN A 87 16.23 -96.89 7.24
N ASP A 88 15.75 -95.86 6.53
CA ASP A 88 16.62 -94.89 5.83
C ASP A 88 17.25 -93.83 6.76
N ASN A 89 16.79 -93.69 8.01
CA ASN A 89 17.33 -92.74 8.99
C ASN A 89 18.66 -93.21 9.62
N LEU A 90 18.95 -94.51 9.62
CA LEU A 90 20.22 -95.06 10.12
C LEU A 90 21.34 -94.90 9.10
N THR A 91 22.51 -94.45 9.56
CA THR A 91 23.74 -94.46 8.76
C THR A 91 24.21 -95.89 8.50
N ASP A 92 24.99 -96.10 7.43
CA ASP A 92 25.63 -97.39 7.12
C ASP A 92 26.37 -98.00 8.33
N ALA A 93 26.93 -97.16 9.20
CA ALA A 93 27.65 -97.58 10.41
C ALA A 93 26.70 -98.04 11.53
N GLU A 94 25.57 -97.35 11.73
CA GLU A 94 24.52 -97.74 12.68
C GLU A 94 23.83 -99.02 12.21
N LYS A 95 23.46 -99.11 10.91
CA LYS A 95 22.95 -100.34 10.28
C LYS A 95 23.91 -101.52 10.49
N GLN A 96 25.20 -101.35 10.21
CA GLN A 96 26.17 -102.44 10.40
C GLN A 96 26.31 -102.84 11.88
N ALA A 97 26.33 -101.88 12.81
CA ALA A 97 26.43 -102.17 14.24
C ALA A 97 25.21 -102.95 14.76
N ALA A 98 24.01 -102.64 14.26
CA ALA A 98 22.79 -103.38 14.56
C ALA A 98 22.83 -104.82 14.02
N LYS A 99 23.26 -105.01 12.76
CA LYS A 99 23.42 -106.36 12.18
C LYS A 99 24.47 -107.20 12.91
N ASP A 100 25.57 -106.58 13.35
CA ASP A 100 26.60 -107.23 14.18
C ASP A 100 26.04 -107.68 15.55
N ALA A 101 25.08 -106.93 16.11
CA ALA A 101 24.36 -107.31 17.35
C ALA A 101 23.41 -108.50 17.11
N VAL A 102 22.63 -108.49 16.02
CA VAL A 102 21.80 -109.62 15.59
C VAL A 102 22.66 -110.88 15.40
N ASP A 103 23.79 -110.79 14.69
CA ASP A 103 24.70 -111.93 14.50
C ASP A 103 25.32 -112.43 15.83
N ALA A 104 25.49 -111.55 16.83
CA ALA A 104 25.97 -111.93 18.15
C ALA A 104 24.90 -112.69 18.98
N GLU A 105 23.62 -112.29 18.91
CA GLU A 105 22.53 -113.06 19.55
C GLU A 105 22.31 -114.40 18.84
N VAL A 106 22.35 -114.42 17.51
CA VAL A 106 22.31 -115.66 16.70
C VAL A 106 23.44 -116.61 17.09
N ALA A 107 24.65 -116.12 17.33
CA ALA A 107 25.76 -116.95 17.80
C ALA A 107 25.50 -117.57 19.18
N LYS A 108 24.95 -116.80 20.15
CA LYS A 108 24.59 -117.32 21.48
C LYS A 108 23.48 -118.37 21.41
N ALA A 109 22.46 -118.13 20.59
CA ALA A 109 21.36 -119.06 20.39
C ALA A 109 21.83 -120.35 19.68
N ASN A 110 22.74 -120.24 18.71
CA ASN A 110 23.43 -121.39 18.10
C ASN A 110 24.19 -122.24 19.13
N ASP A 111 24.93 -121.60 20.05
CA ASP A 111 25.62 -122.30 21.16
C ASP A 111 24.62 -122.99 22.11
N ALA A 112 23.47 -122.38 22.38
CA ALA A 112 22.41 -122.97 23.20
C ALA A 112 21.74 -124.18 22.52
N ILE A 113 21.43 -124.06 21.22
CA ILE A 113 20.93 -125.16 20.38
C ILE A 113 21.96 -126.30 20.35
N ASP A 114 23.26 -126.02 20.20
CA ASP A 114 24.32 -127.04 20.26
C ASP A 114 24.47 -127.68 21.65
N ALA A 115 24.19 -126.95 22.73
CA ALA A 115 24.20 -127.48 24.10
C ALA A 115 22.98 -128.36 24.46
N ALA A 116 21.84 -128.18 23.79
CA ALA A 116 20.60 -128.93 24.06
C ALA A 116 20.77 -130.46 23.97
N THR A 117 20.07 -131.22 24.80
CA THR A 117 20.18 -132.69 24.87
C THR A 117 18.91 -133.45 24.47
N LYS A 118 17.83 -132.72 24.15
CA LYS A 118 16.50 -133.23 23.74
C LYS A 118 15.78 -132.22 22.83
N ALA A 119 14.77 -132.65 22.08
CA ALA A 119 13.95 -131.80 21.22
C ALA A 119 13.38 -130.57 21.96
N ASP A 120 12.67 -130.76 23.08
CA ASP A 120 12.11 -129.67 23.89
C ASP A 120 13.16 -128.60 24.31
N GLU A 121 14.43 -129.01 24.48
CA GLU A 121 15.54 -128.11 24.83
C GLU A 121 16.10 -127.37 23.60
N VAL A 122 15.94 -127.93 22.39
CA VAL A 122 16.22 -127.27 21.10
C VAL A 122 15.14 -126.22 20.84
N ASP A 123 13.85 -126.60 20.85
CA ASP A 123 12.74 -125.68 20.58
C ASP A 123 12.75 -124.47 21.53
N THR A 124 13.04 -124.71 22.82
CA THR A 124 13.20 -123.64 23.83
C THR A 124 14.38 -122.72 23.49
N ALA A 125 15.47 -123.25 22.94
CA ALA A 125 16.66 -122.48 22.58
C ALA A 125 16.48 -121.69 21.27
N THR A 126 15.78 -122.25 20.28
CA THR A 126 15.41 -121.56 19.03
C THR A 126 14.53 -120.35 19.34
N LEU A 127 13.42 -120.58 20.05
CA LEU A 127 12.47 -119.51 20.40
C LEU A 127 13.11 -118.44 21.30
N ALA A 128 14.04 -118.81 22.19
CA ALA A 128 14.81 -117.83 22.97
C ALA A 128 15.79 -117.01 22.10
N GLY A 129 16.30 -117.58 21.00
CA GLY A 129 17.13 -116.90 20.02
C GLY A 129 16.33 -115.94 19.14
N GLU A 130 15.19 -116.37 18.62
CA GLU A 130 14.25 -115.55 17.85
C GLU A 130 13.81 -114.32 18.65
N LYS A 131 13.43 -114.52 19.92
CA LYS A 131 13.13 -113.41 20.85
C LYS A 131 14.30 -112.46 21.06
N ALA A 132 15.54 -112.94 21.04
CA ALA A 132 16.71 -112.08 21.18
C ALA A 132 16.98 -111.26 19.90
N VAL A 133 16.78 -111.86 18.72
CA VAL A 133 16.86 -111.18 17.42
C VAL A 133 15.78 -110.09 17.30
N ALA A 134 14.52 -110.43 17.55
CA ALA A 134 13.38 -109.52 17.57
C ALA A 134 13.57 -108.31 18.50
N LYS A 135 14.28 -108.49 19.62
CA LYS A 135 14.58 -107.41 20.57
C LYS A 135 15.67 -106.46 20.07
N GLU A 136 16.63 -106.93 19.28
CA GLU A 136 17.60 -106.05 18.63
C GLU A 136 16.97 -105.30 17.43
N GLU A 137 16.05 -105.93 16.70
CA GLU A 137 15.23 -105.26 15.65
C GLU A 137 14.37 -104.13 16.23
N LEU A 138 13.54 -104.42 17.23
CA LEU A 138 12.74 -103.41 17.94
C LEU A 138 13.59 -102.29 18.55
N LYS A 139 14.78 -102.61 19.06
CA LYS A 139 15.72 -101.62 19.60
C LYS A 139 16.19 -100.64 18.51
N VAL A 140 16.34 -101.10 17.27
CA VAL A 140 16.74 -100.25 16.15
C VAL A 140 15.66 -99.25 15.79
N ALA A 141 14.40 -99.68 15.66
CA ALA A 141 13.26 -98.77 15.46
C ALA A 141 13.14 -97.74 16.62
N ALA A 142 13.43 -98.16 17.85
CA ALA A 142 13.42 -97.26 19.01
C ALA A 142 14.58 -96.26 19.05
N ASP A 143 15.79 -96.66 18.62
CA ASP A 143 16.93 -95.76 18.52
C ASP A 143 16.73 -94.75 17.37
N ASP A 144 16.01 -95.14 16.32
CA ASP A 144 15.61 -94.25 15.22
C ASP A 144 14.60 -93.18 15.68
N ALA A 145 13.45 -93.58 16.23
CA ALA A 145 12.47 -92.64 16.75
C ALA A 145 13.07 -91.64 17.76
N LYS A 146 14.01 -92.08 18.60
CA LYS A 146 14.75 -91.20 19.52
C LYS A 146 15.63 -90.18 18.80
N LYS A 147 16.20 -90.53 17.64
CA LYS A 147 17.02 -89.67 16.79
C LYS A 147 16.17 -88.59 16.10
N ALA A 148 14.99 -88.94 15.59
CA ALA A 148 14.00 -87.97 15.11
C ALA A 148 13.60 -86.98 16.23
N ILE A 149 13.24 -87.49 17.41
CA ILE A 149 12.92 -86.66 18.59
C ILE A 149 14.12 -85.79 19.04
N ASP A 150 15.37 -86.23 18.83
CA ASP A 150 16.56 -85.41 19.11
C ASP A 150 16.78 -84.29 18.07
N ALA A 151 16.49 -84.55 16.79
CA ALA A 151 16.62 -83.58 15.69
C ALA A 151 15.61 -82.42 15.79
N ASN A 152 14.41 -82.70 16.30
CA ASN A 152 13.30 -81.76 16.31
C ASN A 152 13.55 -80.52 17.20
N ASP A 153 13.81 -79.35 16.63
CA ASP A 153 14.41 -78.26 17.40
C ASP A 153 13.43 -77.37 18.20
N ASN A 154 12.11 -77.30 17.93
CA ASN A 154 11.24 -76.49 18.81
C ASN A 154 10.85 -77.22 20.11
N LEU A 155 10.86 -78.56 20.17
CA LEU A 155 10.68 -79.29 21.43
C LEU A 155 11.76 -78.92 22.49
N THR A 156 11.31 -78.63 23.71
CA THR A 156 12.21 -78.36 24.84
C THR A 156 12.98 -79.62 25.26
N PRO A 157 14.13 -79.50 25.96
CA PRO A 157 14.85 -80.66 26.50
C PRO A 157 13.98 -81.56 27.38
N GLU A 158 13.04 -80.98 28.12
CA GLU A 158 12.05 -81.68 28.93
C GLU A 158 11.03 -82.46 28.08
N GLU A 159 10.54 -81.89 26.98
CA GLU A 159 9.61 -82.57 26.06
C GLU A 159 10.32 -83.66 25.25
N LYS A 160 11.53 -83.38 24.74
CA LYS A 160 12.40 -84.40 24.12
C LYS A 160 12.64 -85.58 25.06
N ALA A 161 12.88 -85.32 26.35
CA ALA A 161 13.04 -86.39 27.34
C ALA A 161 11.73 -87.17 27.57
N ALA A 162 10.58 -86.49 27.68
CA ALA A 162 9.28 -87.12 27.87
C ALA A 162 8.86 -88.00 26.68
N ALA A 163 9.13 -87.56 25.44
CA ALA A 163 8.87 -88.35 24.25
C ALA A 163 9.79 -89.59 24.15
N LYS A 164 11.07 -89.46 24.49
CA LYS A 164 12.00 -90.61 24.56
C LYS A 164 11.60 -91.62 25.66
N ASP A 165 11.17 -91.14 26.83
CA ASP A 165 10.64 -91.98 27.90
C ASP A 165 9.36 -92.74 27.47
N ALA A 166 8.53 -92.14 26.61
CA ALA A 166 7.35 -92.79 26.04
C ALA A 166 7.74 -93.90 25.04
N VAL A 167 8.70 -93.63 24.15
CA VAL A 167 9.29 -94.66 23.26
C VAL A 167 9.84 -95.83 24.09
N ASP A 168 10.63 -95.56 25.14
CA ASP A 168 11.16 -96.61 26.03
C ASP A 168 10.05 -97.39 26.77
N ALA A 169 8.91 -96.75 27.07
CA ALA A 169 7.76 -97.42 27.67
C ALA A 169 7.04 -98.36 26.68
N GLU A 170 6.89 -97.99 25.40
CA GLU A 170 6.33 -98.90 24.39
C GLU A 170 7.31 -100.06 24.08
N VAL A 171 8.62 -99.77 23.98
CA VAL A 171 9.65 -100.79 23.86
C VAL A 171 9.60 -101.78 25.02
N ALA A 172 9.39 -101.32 26.26
CA ALA A 172 9.24 -102.20 27.41
C ALA A 172 8.01 -103.13 27.29
N LYS A 173 6.85 -102.62 26.84
CA LYS A 173 5.65 -103.43 26.62
C LYS A 173 5.82 -104.45 25.49
N ALA A 174 6.44 -104.05 24.39
CA ALA A 174 6.74 -104.94 23.28
C ALA A 174 7.75 -106.03 23.69
N ASN A 175 8.77 -105.68 24.48
CA ASN A 175 9.67 -106.65 25.11
C ASN A 175 8.92 -107.68 25.99
N GLU A 176 7.94 -107.25 26.79
CA GLU A 176 7.09 -108.15 27.59
C GLU A 176 6.22 -109.06 26.70
N ALA A 177 5.70 -108.55 25.58
CA ALA A 177 4.93 -109.33 24.61
C ALA A 177 5.81 -110.39 23.90
N ILE A 178 7.00 -110.00 23.43
CA ILE A 178 8.02 -110.90 22.86
C ILE A 178 8.42 -111.96 23.89
N ASP A 179 8.65 -111.60 25.16
CA ASP A 179 8.95 -112.59 26.21
C ASP A 179 7.77 -113.54 26.49
N ALA A 180 6.53 -113.07 26.37
CA ALA A 180 5.31 -113.87 26.56
C ALA A 180 4.98 -114.82 25.39
N ALA A 181 5.48 -114.54 24.17
CA ALA A 181 5.24 -115.36 22.99
C ALA A 181 5.67 -116.83 23.18
N THR A 182 4.94 -117.78 22.60
CA THR A 182 5.20 -119.22 22.75
C THR A 182 5.63 -119.90 21.45
N LYS A 183 5.68 -119.15 20.34
CA LYS A 183 6.04 -119.59 18.99
C LYS A 183 6.60 -118.41 18.19
N ALA A 184 7.34 -118.68 17.11
CA ALA A 184 7.87 -117.66 16.20
C ALA A 184 6.78 -116.72 15.64
N ASP A 185 5.64 -117.25 15.20
CA ASP A 185 4.51 -116.45 14.68
C ASP A 185 3.92 -115.47 15.71
N GLU A 186 4.11 -115.74 17.01
CA GLU A 186 3.74 -114.85 18.11
C GLU A 186 4.86 -113.84 18.46
N VAL A 187 6.12 -114.12 18.09
CA VAL A 187 7.27 -113.21 18.24
C VAL A 187 7.25 -112.15 17.14
N ASP A 188 7.13 -112.54 15.87
CA ASP A 188 7.13 -111.61 14.73
C ASP A 188 5.97 -110.61 14.85
N ALA A 189 4.77 -111.12 15.15
CA ALA A 189 3.59 -110.30 15.38
C ALA A 189 3.70 -109.35 16.59
N ALA A 190 4.47 -109.73 17.63
CA ALA A 190 4.75 -108.87 18.78
C ALA A 190 5.82 -107.80 18.45
N THR A 191 6.77 -108.12 17.58
CA THR A 191 7.84 -107.23 17.11
C THR A 191 7.24 -106.11 16.26
N LEU A 192 6.52 -106.46 15.19
CA LEU A 192 5.81 -105.50 14.33
C LEU A 192 4.79 -104.66 15.11
N ALA A 193 4.11 -105.22 16.12
CA ALA A 193 3.22 -104.45 16.98
C ALA A 193 3.98 -103.45 17.89
N GLY A 194 5.22 -103.76 18.27
CA GLY A 194 6.12 -102.87 18.99
C GLY A 194 6.66 -101.74 18.12
N GLU A 195 7.14 -102.05 16.92
CA GLU A 195 7.58 -101.05 15.92
C GLU A 195 6.48 -100.04 15.63
N LYS A 196 5.25 -100.52 15.36
CA LYS A 196 4.07 -99.67 15.20
C LYS A 196 3.74 -98.82 16.43
N ALA A 197 4.05 -99.26 17.64
CA ALA A 197 3.82 -98.46 18.84
C ALA A 197 4.88 -97.36 18.98
N VAL A 198 6.15 -97.67 18.69
CA VAL A 198 7.26 -96.71 18.64
C VAL A 198 7.03 -95.61 17.59
N ALA A 199 6.70 -96.00 16.36
CA ALA A 199 6.38 -95.11 15.25
C ALA A 199 5.27 -94.09 15.56
N LYS A 200 4.29 -94.47 16.39
CA LYS A 200 3.20 -93.55 16.79
C LYS A 200 3.65 -92.51 17.81
N GLU A 201 4.60 -92.83 18.69
CA GLU A 201 5.19 -91.85 19.60
C GLU A 201 6.12 -90.87 18.88
N GLU A 202 6.76 -91.31 17.79
CA GLU A 202 7.54 -90.45 16.87
C GLU A 202 6.65 -89.43 16.14
N VAL A 203 5.61 -89.89 15.43
CA VAL A 203 4.60 -89.00 14.80
C VAL A 203 3.95 -88.08 15.84
N LYS A 204 3.74 -88.56 17.08
CA LYS A 204 3.21 -87.73 18.16
C LYS A 204 4.19 -86.63 18.57
N ALA A 205 5.51 -86.89 18.59
CA ALA A 205 6.51 -85.87 18.91
C ALA A 205 6.53 -84.75 17.85
N ALA A 206 6.58 -85.10 16.56
CA ALA A 206 6.45 -84.12 15.47
C ALA A 206 5.13 -83.33 15.55
N ALA A 207 4.05 -83.97 15.99
CA ALA A 207 2.76 -83.31 16.17
C ALA A 207 2.62 -82.48 17.44
N ASP A 208 3.49 -82.66 18.44
CA ASP A 208 3.56 -81.78 19.62
C ASP A 208 4.46 -80.56 19.31
N ASP A 209 5.49 -80.75 18.48
CA ASP A 209 6.36 -79.69 17.93
C ASP A 209 5.57 -78.67 17.10
N ALA A 210 4.89 -79.13 16.04
CA ALA A 210 4.02 -78.28 15.22
C ALA A 210 2.96 -77.53 16.05
N LYS A 211 2.46 -78.15 17.13
CA LYS A 211 1.52 -77.50 18.06
C LYS A 211 2.19 -76.43 18.94
N ALA A 212 3.48 -76.54 19.22
CA ALA A 212 4.26 -75.55 19.95
C ALA A 212 4.55 -74.33 19.06
N ALA A 213 4.94 -74.54 17.80
CA ALA A 213 5.07 -73.46 16.80
C ALA A 213 3.73 -72.69 16.62
N ILE A 214 2.62 -73.40 16.44
CA ILE A 214 1.27 -72.80 16.39
C ILE A 214 0.89 -72.04 17.68
N ASP A 215 1.38 -72.46 18.86
CA ASP A 215 1.18 -71.72 20.11
C ASP A 215 2.04 -70.46 20.20
N ALA A 216 3.25 -70.47 19.64
CA ALA A 216 4.21 -69.37 19.69
C ALA A 216 3.82 -68.17 18.82
N ASN A 217 3.14 -68.39 17.69
CA ASN A 217 2.66 -67.31 16.83
C ASN A 217 1.58 -66.49 17.54
N ASP A 218 1.87 -65.26 17.98
CA ASP A 218 0.95 -64.49 18.84
C ASP A 218 -0.14 -63.72 18.06
N ASN A 219 -0.05 -63.69 16.73
CA ASN A 219 -0.98 -62.99 15.86
C ASN A 219 -2.20 -63.87 15.49
N LEU A 220 -2.11 -65.21 15.50
CA LEU A 220 -3.27 -66.11 15.44
C LEU A 220 -4.16 -66.04 16.70
N THR A 221 -5.48 -65.91 16.50
CA THR A 221 -6.46 -65.97 17.61
C THR A 221 -6.54 -67.35 18.26
N PRO A 222 -7.05 -67.47 19.51
CA PRO A 222 -7.26 -68.78 20.14
C PRO A 222 -8.13 -69.75 19.32
N GLU A 223 -9.12 -69.23 18.58
CA GLU A 223 -9.94 -69.98 17.65
C GLU A 223 -9.15 -70.48 16.42
N GLU A 224 -8.27 -69.65 15.86
CA GLU A 224 -7.41 -70.00 14.72
C GLU A 224 -6.33 -71.02 15.13
N LYS A 225 -5.65 -70.80 16.27
CA LYS A 225 -4.73 -71.77 16.88
C LYS A 225 -5.43 -73.12 17.11
N ALA A 226 -6.65 -73.12 17.67
CA ALA A 226 -7.41 -74.35 17.88
C ALA A 226 -7.79 -75.06 16.56
N ALA A 227 -8.06 -74.31 15.48
CA ALA A 227 -8.34 -74.87 14.17
C ALA A 227 -7.10 -75.50 13.51
N ALA A 228 -5.95 -74.83 13.56
CA ALA A 228 -4.68 -75.35 13.03
C ALA A 228 -4.24 -76.62 13.79
N LYS A 229 -4.31 -76.62 15.12
CA LYS A 229 -4.02 -77.81 15.94
C LYS A 229 -4.93 -79.00 15.66
N ALA A 230 -6.20 -78.74 15.35
CA ALA A 230 -7.15 -79.79 14.96
C ALA A 230 -6.87 -80.36 13.55
N ALA A 231 -6.23 -79.59 12.66
CA ALA A 231 -5.73 -80.10 11.38
C ALA A 231 -4.52 -81.02 11.59
N VAL A 232 -3.55 -80.62 12.43
CA VAL A 232 -2.43 -81.47 12.87
C VAL A 232 -2.95 -82.80 13.45
N ASP A 233 -3.90 -82.76 14.39
CA ASP A 233 -4.49 -83.98 14.98
C ASP A 233 -5.22 -84.86 13.94
N THR A 234 -5.72 -84.28 12.85
CA THR A 234 -6.34 -85.00 11.74
C THR A 234 -5.30 -85.74 10.89
N GLU A 235 -4.13 -85.15 10.65
CA GLU A 235 -3.03 -85.84 9.94
C GLU A 235 -2.39 -86.92 10.81
N VAL A 236 -2.21 -86.68 12.12
CA VAL A 236 -1.78 -87.70 13.09
C VAL A 236 -2.71 -88.91 13.09
N ALA A 237 -4.03 -88.69 13.03
CA ALA A 237 -5.00 -89.79 12.97
C ALA A 237 -4.84 -90.63 11.69
N LYS A 238 -4.59 -90.00 10.53
CA LYS A 238 -4.33 -90.70 9.26
C LYS A 238 -3.01 -91.45 9.27
N ALA A 239 -1.95 -90.86 9.85
CA ALA A 239 -0.66 -91.50 10.01
C ALA A 239 -0.78 -92.76 10.90
N ASN A 240 -1.47 -92.65 12.03
CA ASN A 240 -1.77 -93.77 12.92
C ASN A 240 -2.55 -94.90 12.22
N ASP A 241 -3.57 -94.56 11.42
CA ASP A 241 -4.33 -95.53 10.60
C ASP A 241 -3.44 -96.22 9.55
N ALA A 242 -2.48 -95.51 8.95
CA ALA A 242 -1.52 -96.05 7.98
C ALA A 242 -0.48 -96.98 8.65
N ILE A 243 0.07 -96.57 9.79
CA ILE A 243 0.96 -97.37 10.63
C ILE A 243 0.24 -98.65 11.10
N ASP A 244 -1.02 -98.56 11.53
CA ASP A 244 -1.82 -99.75 11.88
C ASP A 244 -2.03 -100.70 10.69
N ALA A 245 -2.17 -100.17 9.48
CA ALA A 245 -2.37 -100.95 8.26
C ALA A 245 -1.10 -101.61 7.69
N ALA A 246 0.10 -101.14 8.05
CA ALA A 246 1.37 -101.71 7.61
C ALA A 246 1.53 -103.20 7.97
N THR A 247 2.26 -103.96 7.18
CA THR A 247 2.44 -105.41 7.38
C THR A 247 3.88 -105.86 7.63
N LYS A 248 4.84 -104.94 7.53
CA LYS A 248 6.29 -105.16 7.67
C LYS A 248 6.98 -103.82 7.98
N ALA A 249 8.24 -103.85 8.45
CA ALA A 249 8.91 -102.68 9.03
C ALA A 249 9.06 -101.51 8.02
N ASP A 250 9.42 -101.78 6.77
CA ASP A 250 9.56 -100.75 5.72
C ASP A 250 8.21 -100.06 5.34
N GLU A 251 7.08 -100.70 5.63
CA GLU A 251 5.76 -100.08 5.51
C GLU A 251 5.40 -99.22 6.73
N VAL A 252 5.96 -99.53 7.91
CA VAL A 252 5.82 -98.70 9.12
C VAL A 252 6.64 -97.42 8.93
N ASP A 253 7.94 -97.52 8.64
CA ASP A 253 8.85 -96.38 8.45
C ASP A 253 8.33 -95.41 7.38
N ALA A 254 7.84 -95.95 6.25
CA ALA A 254 7.25 -95.14 5.17
C ALA A 254 5.94 -94.45 5.58
N ALA A 255 5.16 -95.04 6.50
CA ALA A 255 3.93 -94.43 7.03
C ALA A 255 4.23 -93.37 8.09
N THR A 256 5.24 -93.57 8.94
CA THR A 256 5.79 -92.59 9.89
C THR A 256 6.21 -91.32 9.15
N LEU A 257 7.16 -91.46 8.22
CA LEU A 257 7.72 -90.34 7.45
C LEU A 257 6.64 -89.59 6.64
N ALA A 258 5.65 -90.31 6.10
CA ALA A 258 4.52 -89.68 5.42
C ALA A 258 3.59 -88.90 6.38
N GLY A 259 3.49 -89.35 7.64
CA GLY A 259 2.77 -88.67 8.71
C GLY A 259 3.46 -87.38 9.16
N GLU A 260 4.76 -87.44 9.43
CA GLU A 260 5.59 -86.27 9.78
C GLU A 260 5.51 -85.19 8.69
N LYS A 261 5.67 -85.56 7.43
CA LYS A 261 5.49 -84.65 6.28
C LYS A 261 4.11 -84.01 6.23
N ALA A 262 3.06 -84.72 6.64
CA ALA A 262 1.69 -84.18 6.64
C ALA A 262 1.48 -83.19 7.80
N VAL A 263 2.07 -83.48 8.97
CA VAL A 263 2.08 -82.59 10.14
C VAL A 263 2.82 -81.28 9.85
N ALA A 264 4.05 -81.36 9.35
CA ALA A 264 4.89 -80.20 9.01
C ALA A 264 4.23 -79.26 7.98
N LYS A 265 3.44 -79.81 7.05
CA LYS A 265 2.69 -79.00 6.08
C LYS A 265 1.57 -78.16 6.70
N GLU A 266 0.95 -78.63 7.78
CA GLU A 266 -0.09 -77.85 8.49
C GLU A 266 0.54 -76.76 9.40
N GLU A 267 1.78 -76.95 9.85
CA GLU A 267 2.58 -75.92 10.56
C GLU A 267 2.97 -74.76 9.63
N VAL A 268 3.62 -75.06 8.49
CA VAL A 268 3.93 -74.06 7.45
C VAL A 268 2.66 -73.34 6.98
N LYS A 269 1.54 -74.05 6.89
CA LYS A 269 0.24 -73.45 6.54
C LYS A 269 -0.28 -72.51 7.64
N ALA A 270 -0.05 -72.79 8.91
CA ALA A 270 -0.46 -71.90 10.01
C ALA A 270 0.33 -70.58 9.97
N ALA A 271 1.66 -70.64 9.85
CA ALA A 271 2.50 -69.44 9.66
C ALA A 271 2.08 -68.65 8.41
N ALA A 272 1.75 -69.35 7.31
CA ALA A 272 1.31 -68.72 6.07
C ALA A 272 -0.12 -68.17 6.09
N ASP A 273 -0.99 -68.62 6.98
CA ASP A 273 -2.31 -68.00 7.18
C ASP A 273 -2.19 -66.76 8.07
N ASP A 274 -1.23 -66.75 8.99
CA ASP A 274 -0.95 -65.63 9.88
C ASP A 274 -0.34 -64.41 9.16
N ALA A 275 0.73 -64.61 8.39
CA ALA A 275 1.30 -63.54 7.55
C ALA A 275 0.27 -62.95 6.56
N LYS A 276 -0.65 -63.78 6.05
CA LYS A 276 -1.76 -63.31 5.21
C LYS A 276 -2.76 -62.44 5.96
N LYS A 277 -2.94 -62.66 7.27
CA LYS A 277 -3.81 -61.89 8.15
C LYS A 277 -3.19 -60.52 8.46
N ALA A 278 -1.90 -60.44 8.78
CA ALA A 278 -1.21 -59.15 8.93
C ALA A 278 -1.35 -58.28 7.65
N ILE A 279 -1.17 -58.89 6.48
CA ILE A 279 -1.42 -58.24 5.17
C ILE A 279 -2.89 -57.81 5.01
N ASP A 280 -3.86 -58.57 5.52
CA ASP A 280 -5.27 -58.21 5.48
C ASP A 280 -5.63 -57.05 6.42
N GLU A 281 -5.01 -57.00 7.59
CA GLU A 281 -5.29 -56.00 8.64
C GLU A 281 -4.60 -54.65 8.37
N ASN A 282 -3.46 -54.63 7.67
CA ASN A 282 -2.78 -53.41 7.25
C ASN A 282 -3.71 -52.44 6.47
N ALA A 283 -3.75 -51.16 6.86
CA ALA A 283 -4.77 -50.25 6.35
C ALA A 283 -4.40 -49.56 5.03
N ASN A 284 -3.12 -49.23 4.80
CA ASN A 284 -2.74 -48.34 3.70
C ASN A 284 -2.44 -49.11 2.40
N LEU A 285 -2.12 -50.41 2.44
CA LEU A 285 -1.93 -51.26 1.26
C LEU A 285 -3.24 -51.42 0.43
N PRO A 286 -3.17 -51.27 -0.91
CA PRO A 286 -4.30 -51.51 -1.80
C PRO A 286 -4.51 -53.01 -2.04
N GLU A 287 -5.77 -53.41 -2.27
CA GLU A 287 -6.18 -54.81 -2.46
C GLU A 287 -5.36 -55.57 -3.53
N SER A 288 -4.87 -54.87 -4.56
CA SER A 288 -4.02 -55.45 -5.61
C SER A 288 -2.62 -55.85 -5.12
N GLU A 289 -2.03 -55.08 -4.21
CA GLU A 289 -0.72 -55.37 -3.62
C GLU A 289 -0.85 -56.40 -2.50
N LYS A 290 -1.90 -56.31 -1.67
CA LYS A 290 -2.29 -57.38 -0.74
C LYS A 290 -2.42 -58.72 -1.48
N THR A 291 -3.16 -58.75 -2.59
CA THR A 291 -3.28 -59.96 -3.42
C THR A 291 -1.93 -60.45 -3.95
N ALA A 292 -1.02 -59.55 -4.34
CA ALA A 292 0.29 -59.91 -4.86
C ALA A 292 1.21 -60.52 -3.77
N LEU A 293 1.20 -59.95 -2.57
CA LEU A 293 1.96 -60.44 -1.41
C LEU A 293 1.45 -61.81 -0.94
N LYS A 294 0.12 -61.99 -0.82
CA LYS A 294 -0.46 -63.31 -0.48
C LYS A 294 -0.14 -64.39 -1.51
N LEU A 295 -0.08 -64.04 -2.80
CA LEU A 295 0.35 -64.95 -3.86
C LEU A 295 1.85 -65.29 -3.82
N ALA A 296 2.69 -64.41 -3.25
CA ALA A 296 4.09 -64.71 -2.98
C ALA A 296 4.21 -65.71 -1.81
N ILE A 297 3.49 -65.47 -0.72
CA ILE A 297 3.38 -66.43 0.41
C ILE A 297 2.90 -67.81 -0.08
N ASP A 298 1.84 -67.87 -0.89
CA ASP A 298 1.35 -69.15 -1.46
C ASP A 298 2.39 -69.85 -2.36
N ALA A 299 3.29 -69.10 -3.00
CA ALA A 299 4.39 -69.65 -3.80
C ALA A 299 5.51 -70.22 -2.91
N GLU A 300 5.87 -69.53 -1.82
CA GLU A 300 6.86 -70.03 -0.84
C GLU A 300 6.35 -71.26 -0.09
N VAL A 301 5.06 -71.30 0.29
CA VAL A 301 4.41 -72.50 0.84
C VAL A 301 4.45 -73.65 -0.16
N ALA A 302 4.18 -73.39 -1.45
CA ALA A 302 4.24 -74.42 -2.49
C ALA A 302 5.67 -74.94 -2.74
N ALA A 303 6.69 -74.09 -2.61
CA ALA A 303 8.09 -74.48 -2.68
C ALA A 303 8.49 -75.32 -1.46
N THR A 304 8.18 -74.85 -0.25
CA THR A 304 8.44 -75.56 1.02
C THR A 304 7.79 -76.94 1.04
N ASN A 305 6.52 -77.04 0.62
CA ASN A 305 5.80 -78.31 0.55
C ASN A 305 6.47 -79.33 -0.39
N LEU A 306 7.16 -78.86 -1.44
CA LEU A 306 7.94 -79.70 -2.35
C LEU A 306 9.26 -80.15 -1.71
N GLU A 307 9.91 -79.31 -0.88
CA GLU A 307 11.10 -79.71 -0.12
C GLU A 307 10.75 -80.74 0.94
N ILE A 308 9.68 -80.51 1.72
CA ILE A 308 9.10 -81.49 2.67
C ILE A 308 8.73 -82.81 1.95
N ASP A 309 8.13 -82.77 0.76
CA ASP A 309 7.83 -84.00 0.00
C ASP A 309 9.09 -84.77 -0.41
N ASN A 310 10.20 -84.08 -0.70
CA ASN A 310 11.48 -84.68 -1.10
C ASN A 310 12.35 -85.17 0.06
N ALA A 311 12.15 -84.66 1.27
CA ALA A 311 12.86 -85.06 2.49
C ALA A 311 12.76 -86.57 2.74
N LYS A 312 13.77 -87.16 3.37
CA LYS A 312 13.84 -88.61 3.65
C LYS A 312 13.91 -88.96 5.13
N THR A 313 14.22 -87.98 5.96
CA THR A 313 14.40 -88.11 7.41
C THR A 313 13.66 -86.98 8.10
N ALA A 314 13.33 -87.15 9.39
CA ALA A 314 12.75 -86.08 10.20
C ALA A 314 13.64 -84.82 10.22
N GLU A 315 14.97 -84.97 10.33
CA GLU A 315 15.95 -83.86 10.26
C GLU A 315 15.87 -83.06 8.95
N GLU A 316 15.59 -83.71 7.81
CA GLU A 316 15.37 -83.03 6.53
C GLU A 316 13.98 -82.35 6.44
N ILE A 317 12.97 -82.85 7.18
CA ILE A 317 11.63 -82.25 7.27
C ILE A 317 11.68 -80.98 8.13
N ASP A 318 12.23 -81.07 9.34
CA ASP A 318 12.29 -79.94 10.29
C ASP A 318 13.10 -78.77 9.69
N ALA A 319 14.22 -79.08 9.01
CA ALA A 319 15.03 -78.08 8.31
C ALA A 319 14.28 -77.40 7.14
N ALA A 320 13.44 -78.13 6.41
CA ALA A 320 12.60 -77.57 5.35
C ALA A 320 11.45 -76.72 5.90
N THR A 321 10.82 -77.17 6.99
CA THR A 321 9.73 -76.48 7.70
C THR A 321 10.19 -75.10 8.18
N LEU A 322 11.28 -75.06 8.95
CA LEU A 322 11.87 -73.80 9.46
C LEU A 322 12.34 -72.88 8.31
N ALA A 323 12.85 -73.44 7.21
CA ALA A 323 13.22 -72.63 6.03
C ALA A 323 12.00 -71.98 5.37
N GLY A 324 10.86 -72.68 5.33
CA GLY A 324 9.59 -72.16 4.82
C GLY A 324 8.99 -71.08 5.72
N GLU A 325 8.98 -71.27 7.04
CA GLU A 325 8.54 -70.25 7.99
C GLU A 325 9.34 -68.95 7.83
N LYS A 326 10.67 -69.07 7.72
CA LYS A 326 11.56 -67.93 7.42
C LYS A 326 11.24 -67.27 6.09
N ALA A 327 10.84 -68.00 5.07
CA ALA A 327 10.46 -67.42 3.77
C ALA A 327 9.14 -66.64 3.86
N VAL A 328 8.15 -67.17 4.59
CA VAL A 328 6.87 -66.53 4.87
C VAL A 328 7.06 -65.23 5.66
N ALA A 329 7.81 -65.28 6.77
CA ALA A 329 8.12 -64.14 7.64
C ALA A 329 8.76 -62.96 6.88
N LYS A 330 9.60 -63.23 5.87
CA LYS A 330 10.23 -62.17 5.06
C LYS A 330 9.24 -61.47 4.12
N GLU A 331 8.22 -62.17 3.63
CA GLU A 331 7.16 -61.54 2.82
C GLU A 331 6.19 -60.72 3.68
N GLU A 332 6.05 -61.04 4.98
CA GLU A 332 5.31 -60.26 5.96
C GLU A 332 6.02 -58.95 6.33
N VAL A 333 7.30 -59.00 6.74
CA VAL A 333 8.10 -57.78 7.00
C VAL A 333 8.15 -56.87 5.76
N LYS A 334 8.17 -57.46 4.57
CA LYS A 334 8.10 -56.75 3.29
C LYS A 334 6.74 -56.09 3.06
N ALA A 335 5.64 -56.66 3.53
CA ALA A 335 4.33 -56.02 3.47
C ALA A 335 4.29 -54.73 4.30
N ALA A 336 4.76 -54.78 5.55
CA ALA A 336 4.91 -53.60 6.40
C ALA A 336 5.83 -52.54 5.75
N ALA A 337 6.91 -52.97 5.09
CA ALA A 337 7.84 -52.08 4.40
C ALA A 337 7.23 -51.39 3.16
N GLU A 338 6.45 -52.09 2.35
CA GLU A 338 5.76 -51.48 1.21
C GLU A 338 4.66 -50.50 1.66
N ASP A 339 4.05 -50.74 2.83
CA ASP A 339 3.09 -49.80 3.41
C ASP A 339 3.75 -48.50 3.87
N ALA A 340 4.78 -48.59 4.71
CA ALA A 340 5.58 -47.44 5.14
C ALA A 340 6.14 -46.62 3.96
N LYS A 341 6.64 -47.30 2.92
CA LYS A 341 7.10 -46.65 1.68
C LYS A 341 6.01 -45.85 0.99
N LYS A 342 4.76 -46.34 1.04
CA LYS A 342 3.60 -45.71 0.42
C LYS A 342 3.14 -44.47 1.19
N THR A 343 3.12 -44.52 2.52
CA THR A 343 2.92 -43.33 3.37
C THR A 343 3.98 -42.26 3.07
N ILE A 344 5.26 -42.66 3.02
CA ILE A 344 6.37 -41.78 2.62
C ILE A 344 6.18 -41.21 1.20
N ASP A 345 5.59 -41.96 0.26
CA ASP A 345 5.29 -41.46 -1.10
C ASP A 345 4.10 -40.50 -1.15
N ALA A 346 3.10 -40.66 -0.29
CA ALA A 346 1.93 -39.79 -0.21
C ALA A 346 2.25 -38.40 0.36
N ASN A 347 3.27 -38.30 1.22
CA ASN A 347 3.60 -37.08 1.95
C ASN A 347 4.12 -35.93 1.06
N ASP A 348 3.32 -34.91 0.76
CA ASP A 348 3.66 -33.87 -0.24
C ASP A 348 4.67 -32.78 0.25
N ASN A 349 5.02 -32.77 1.53
CA ASN A 349 6.03 -31.87 2.13
C ASN A 349 7.46 -32.45 2.09
N LEU A 350 7.63 -33.76 1.89
CA LEU A 350 8.93 -34.37 1.63
C LEU A 350 9.36 -34.22 0.17
N THR A 351 10.58 -33.73 -0.08
CA THR A 351 11.15 -33.69 -1.43
C THR A 351 11.45 -35.12 -1.93
N PRO A 352 11.55 -35.34 -3.26
CA PRO A 352 11.92 -36.65 -3.80
C PRO A 352 13.22 -37.22 -3.21
N GLU A 353 14.20 -36.35 -2.92
CA GLU A 353 15.45 -36.72 -2.26
C GLU A 353 15.26 -37.21 -0.82
N GLU A 354 14.38 -36.58 -0.04
CA GLU A 354 14.10 -36.98 1.36
C GLU A 354 13.20 -38.21 1.42
N LYS A 355 12.22 -38.32 0.50
CA LYS A 355 11.44 -39.55 0.29
C LYS A 355 12.36 -40.74 -0.01
N ALA A 356 13.38 -40.55 -0.83
CA ALA A 356 14.37 -41.59 -1.11
C ALA A 356 15.18 -41.96 0.14
N VAL A 357 15.66 -40.98 0.93
CA VAL A 357 16.39 -41.23 2.18
C VAL A 357 15.55 -42.00 3.21
N ALA A 358 14.26 -41.68 3.34
CA ALA A 358 13.35 -42.39 4.24
C ALA A 358 13.09 -43.84 3.76
N LYS A 359 12.89 -44.06 2.46
CA LYS A 359 12.75 -45.40 1.88
C LYS A 359 14.03 -46.25 2.01
N ASP A 360 15.20 -45.66 1.78
CA ASP A 360 16.50 -46.31 1.99
C ASP A 360 16.69 -46.75 3.46
N ALA A 361 16.13 -46.00 4.42
CA ALA A 361 16.16 -46.36 5.83
C ALA A 361 15.20 -47.53 6.14
N VAL A 362 13.99 -47.53 5.59
CA VAL A 362 13.05 -48.68 5.66
C VAL A 362 13.70 -49.94 5.08
N ASP A 363 14.28 -49.88 3.89
CA ASP A 363 14.98 -51.02 3.26
C ASP A 363 16.18 -51.51 4.10
N ALA A 364 16.84 -50.62 4.84
CA ALA A 364 17.92 -50.98 5.75
C ALA A 364 17.43 -51.70 7.02
N GLU A 365 16.25 -51.39 7.55
CA GLU A 365 15.64 -52.15 8.65
C GLU A 365 15.11 -53.51 8.16
N VAL A 366 14.49 -53.58 6.97
CA VAL A 366 14.09 -54.84 6.33
C VAL A 366 15.29 -55.78 6.16
N ALA A 367 16.44 -55.26 5.74
CA ALA A 367 17.66 -56.06 5.63
C ALA A 367 18.10 -56.67 6.99
N LYS A 368 18.00 -55.92 8.09
CA LYS A 368 18.32 -56.42 9.44
C LYS A 368 17.30 -57.43 9.94
N ALA A 369 16.02 -57.22 9.66
CA ALA A 369 14.96 -58.16 9.99
C ALA A 369 15.19 -59.49 9.25
N ASN A 370 15.50 -59.44 7.96
CA ASN A 370 15.85 -60.62 7.16
C ASN A 370 17.09 -61.35 7.72
N ASP A 371 18.15 -60.63 8.09
CA ASP A 371 19.35 -61.21 8.74
C ASP A 371 19.01 -61.88 10.09
N ALA A 372 18.07 -61.32 10.87
CA ALA A 372 17.62 -61.88 12.14
C ALA A 372 16.74 -63.13 11.95
N ILE A 373 15.81 -63.09 10.99
CA ILE A 373 14.98 -64.23 10.57
C ILE A 373 15.88 -65.37 10.05
N ASP A 374 16.89 -65.06 9.23
CA ASP A 374 17.86 -66.07 8.76
C ASP A 374 18.67 -66.69 9.91
N ALA A 375 19.00 -65.92 10.94
CA ALA A 375 19.75 -66.38 12.11
C ALA A 375 18.92 -67.19 13.12
N ALA A 376 17.59 -67.11 13.09
CA ALA A 376 16.70 -67.89 13.95
C ALA A 376 16.91 -69.41 13.77
N THR A 377 16.72 -70.18 14.83
CA THR A 377 16.90 -71.64 14.85
C THR A 377 15.61 -72.40 15.16
N LYS A 378 14.53 -71.68 15.45
CA LYS A 378 13.21 -72.19 15.88
C LYS A 378 12.09 -71.25 15.44
N ALA A 379 10.86 -71.75 15.40
CA ALA A 379 9.67 -70.98 15.02
C ALA A 379 9.43 -69.74 15.93
N ASP A 380 9.63 -69.87 17.24
CA ASP A 380 9.46 -68.76 18.21
C ASP A 380 10.51 -67.65 18.04
N GLU A 381 11.73 -68.02 17.62
CA GLU A 381 12.78 -67.08 17.25
C GLU A 381 12.48 -66.36 15.92
N VAL A 382 11.83 -67.04 14.96
CA VAL A 382 11.37 -66.43 13.69
C VAL A 382 10.29 -65.39 13.98
N GLU A 383 9.22 -65.76 14.67
CA GLU A 383 8.13 -64.87 15.07
C GLU A 383 8.64 -63.60 15.78
N THR A 384 9.53 -63.79 16.77
CA THR A 384 10.16 -62.69 17.51
C THR A 384 10.96 -61.76 16.59
N ALA A 385 11.63 -62.30 15.56
CA ALA A 385 12.39 -61.52 14.59
C ALA A 385 11.49 -60.77 13.58
N THR A 386 10.38 -61.39 13.14
CA THR A 386 9.36 -60.76 12.28
C THR A 386 8.80 -59.51 12.94
N LEU A 387 8.22 -59.64 14.14
CA LEU A 387 7.61 -58.53 14.88
C LEU A 387 8.63 -57.43 15.22
N ALA A 388 9.89 -57.80 15.51
CA ALA A 388 10.96 -56.82 15.72
C ALA A 388 11.30 -56.03 14.43
N GLY A 389 11.20 -56.67 13.27
CA GLY A 389 11.34 -56.04 11.95
C GLY A 389 10.21 -55.06 11.64
N GLU A 390 8.96 -55.46 11.82
CA GLU A 390 7.78 -54.60 11.65
C GLU A 390 7.87 -53.35 12.54
N LYS A 391 8.19 -53.53 13.83
CA LYS A 391 8.43 -52.43 14.76
C LYS A 391 9.55 -51.49 14.32
N ALA A 392 10.58 -51.98 13.63
CA ALA A 392 11.67 -51.15 13.14
C ALA A 392 11.23 -50.32 11.91
N VAL A 393 10.47 -50.92 11.00
CA VAL A 393 9.88 -50.26 9.82
C VAL A 393 8.91 -49.15 10.25
N ALA A 394 7.97 -49.45 11.14
CA ALA A 394 6.98 -48.50 11.68
C ALA A 394 7.62 -47.23 12.30
N LYS A 395 8.79 -47.36 12.93
CA LYS A 395 9.51 -46.20 13.50
C LYS A 395 10.16 -45.31 12.45
N GLU A 396 10.53 -45.85 11.29
CA GLU A 396 11.06 -45.06 10.18
C GLU A 396 9.93 -44.36 9.39
N GLU A 397 8.73 -44.95 9.33
CA GLU A 397 7.51 -44.29 8.85
C GLU A 397 7.11 -43.10 9.72
N LEU A 398 6.91 -43.33 11.02
CA LEU A 398 6.60 -42.28 12.01
C LEU A 398 7.63 -41.14 11.99
N LYS A 399 8.90 -41.47 11.77
CA LYS A 399 9.99 -40.50 11.65
C LYS A 399 9.89 -39.68 10.35
N ALA A 400 9.40 -40.24 9.25
CA ALA A 400 9.13 -39.48 8.03
C ALA A 400 7.99 -38.47 8.24
N ALA A 401 6.89 -38.88 8.88
CA ALA A 401 5.80 -37.99 9.29
C ALA A 401 6.28 -36.88 10.27
N ALA A 402 7.22 -37.20 11.15
CA ALA A 402 7.82 -36.20 12.05
C ALA A 402 8.71 -35.18 11.34
N GLU A 403 9.46 -35.58 10.31
CA GLU A 403 10.29 -34.65 9.51
C GLU A 403 9.46 -33.82 8.52
N ASP A 404 8.28 -34.31 8.12
CA ASP A 404 7.25 -33.51 7.47
C ASP A 404 6.74 -32.39 8.40
N ALA A 405 6.13 -32.75 9.53
CA ALA A 405 5.55 -31.78 10.47
C ALA A 405 6.55 -30.67 10.87
N LYS A 406 7.83 -31.01 11.01
CA LYS A 406 8.91 -30.04 11.28
C LYS A 406 9.11 -29.01 10.18
N LYS A 407 8.88 -29.35 8.91
CA LYS A 407 8.97 -28.42 7.78
C LYS A 407 7.77 -27.50 7.67
N ALA A 408 6.57 -28.00 7.95
CA ALA A 408 5.38 -27.17 8.09
C ALA A 408 5.59 -26.14 9.21
N ILE A 409 6.08 -26.59 10.38
CA ILE A 409 6.51 -25.73 11.49
C ILE A 409 7.56 -24.70 11.07
N ASP A 410 8.57 -25.12 10.28
CA ASP A 410 9.63 -24.22 9.80
C ASP A 410 9.11 -23.20 8.75
N ALA A 411 8.00 -23.46 8.07
CA ALA A 411 7.40 -22.58 7.06
C ALA A 411 6.61 -21.39 7.64
N ASN A 412 5.97 -21.58 8.81
CA ASN A 412 5.15 -20.58 9.52
C ASN A 412 5.94 -19.28 9.81
N ASP A 413 5.81 -18.21 9.02
CA ASP A 413 6.80 -17.11 9.02
C ASP A 413 6.59 -16.07 10.15
N ASN A 414 5.42 -16.05 10.82
CA ASN A 414 5.17 -15.20 11.99
C ASN A 414 5.72 -15.78 13.32
N LEU A 415 6.03 -17.08 13.39
CA LEU A 415 6.67 -17.72 14.54
C LEU A 415 8.17 -17.39 14.67
N THR A 416 8.60 -17.08 15.89
CA THR A 416 10.04 -16.88 16.19
C THR A 416 10.83 -18.19 16.12
N PRO A 417 12.17 -18.15 15.89
CA PRO A 417 13.01 -19.35 15.90
C PRO A 417 12.93 -20.16 17.22
N GLU A 418 12.76 -19.48 18.36
CA GLU A 418 12.53 -20.11 19.66
C GLU A 418 11.18 -20.82 19.76
N GLU A 419 10.14 -20.31 19.09
CA GLU A 419 8.79 -20.91 19.06
C GLU A 419 8.75 -22.10 18.09
N LYS A 420 9.35 -21.98 16.90
CA LYS A 420 9.57 -23.11 15.98
C LYS A 420 10.31 -24.26 16.66
N ALA A 421 11.42 -23.95 17.34
CA ALA A 421 12.18 -24.95 18.10
C ALA A 421 11.39 -25.57 19.27
N ALA A 422 10.41 -24.87 19.85
CA ALA A 422 9.54 -25.41 20.88
C ALA A 422 8.48 -26.37 20.29
N ALA A 423 7.92 -26.05 19.12
CA ALA A 423 6.98 -26.90 18.39
C ALA A 423 7.66 -28.19 17.86
N THR A 424 8.83 -28.07 17.20
CA THR A 424 9.65 -29.20 16.77
C THR A 424 9.97 -30.17 17.92
N LYS A 425 10.25 -29.63 19.12
CA LYS A 425 10.49 -30.44 20.31
C LYS A 425 9.23 -31.12 20.86
N ALA A 426 8.04 -30.57 20.61
CA ALA A 426 6.78 -31.23 20.95
C ALA A 426 6.52 -32.41 20.01
N VAL A 427 6.76 -32.24 18.70
CA VAL A 427 6.76 -33.34 17.71
C VAL A 427 7.71 -34.47 18.16
N ASP A 428 8.98 -34.16 18.47
CA ASP A 428 9.95 -35.17 18.96
C ASP A 428 9.47 -35.89 20.24
N ALA A 429 8.67 -35.23 21.09
CA ALA A 429 8.13 -35.81 22.32
C ALA A 429 6.93 -36.72 22.07
N GLU A 430 6.09 -36.46 21.07
CA GLU A 430 5.02 -37.38 20.64
C GLU A 430 5.61 -38.59 19.91
N VAL A 431 6.61 -38.39 19.04
CA VAL A 431 7.37 -39.49 18.39
C VAL A 431 7.97 -40.42 19.43
N ALA A 432 8.55 -39.90 20.52
CA ALA A 432 9.09 -40.72 21.60
C ALA A 432 8.01 -41.59 22.28
N LYS A 433 6.80 -41.07 22.52
CA LYS A 433 5.69 -41.85 23.10
C LYS A 433 5.15 -42.91 22.15
N ALA A 434 5.06 -42.59 20.86
CA ALA A 434 4.62 -43.54 19.85
C ALA A 434 5.65 -44.65 19.65
N ASN A 435 6.96 -44.34 19.68
CA ASN A 435 8.02 -45.34 19.73
C ASN A 435 7.91 -46.26 20.97
N ASP A 436 7.64 -45.71 22.16
CA ASP A 436 7.39 -46.51 23.38
C ASP A 436 6.15 -47.42 23.23
N ALA A 437 5.11 -46.98 22.50
CA ALA A 437 3.91 -47.77 22.23
C ALA A 437 4.16 -48.88 21.18
N ILE A 438 4.89 -48.58 20.10
CA ILE A 438 5.36 -49.55 19.09
C ILE A 438 6.24 -50.61 19.76
N ASP A 439 7.16 -50.21 20.66
CA ASP A 439 7.99 -51.16 21.41
C ASP A 439 7.15 -52.08 22.31
N ALA A 440 6.07 -51.56 22.90
CA ALA A 440 5.16 -52.30 23.78
C ALA A 440 4.15 -53.22 23.06
N ALA A 441 3.93 -53.05 21.75
CA ALA A 441 3.06 -53.90 20.94
C ALA A 441 3.50 -55.37 20.96
N THR A 442 2.57 -56.31 20.85
CA THR A 442 2.84 -57.76 20.91
C THR A 442 2.50 -58.52 19.63
N LYS A 443 1.93 -57.83 18.63
CA LYS A 443 1.47 -58.37 17.35
C LYS A 443 1.33 -57.25 16.30
N ALA A 444 1.25 -57.60 15.02
CA ALA A 444 1.29 -56.66 13.90
C ALA A 444 0.20 -55.56 13.95
N ASP A 445 -1.05 -55.91 14.23
CA ASP A 445 -2.16 -54.94 14.31
C ASP A 445 -2.00 -53.92 15.47
N GLU A 446 -1.29 -54.29 16.54
CA GLU A 446 -0.92 -53.37 17.62
C GLU A 446 0.19 -52.39 17.20
N VAL A 447 1.12 -52.82 16.33
CA VAL A 447 2.15 -51.96 15.74
C VAL A 447 1.51 -50.94 14.81
N GLU A 448 0.65 -51.37 13.89
CA GLU A 448 -0.13 -50.51 12.99
C GLU A 448 -0.94 -49.47 13.78
N THR A 449 -1.70 -49.93 14.78
CA THR A 449 -2.52 -49.06 15.64
C THR A 449 -1.67 -48.03 16.42
N ALA A 450 -0.49 -48.42 16.90
CA ALA A 450 0.42 -47.52 17.61
C ALA A 450 1.06 -46.48 16.68
N THR A 451 1.36 -46.87 15.43
CA THR A 451 1.98 -46.01 14.41
C THR A 451 1.02 -44.90 13.99
N LEU A 452 -0.20 -45.26 13.56
CA LEU A 452 -1.25 -44.31 13.20
C LEU A 452 -1.63 -43.38 14.38
N ALA A 453 -1.61 -43.88 15.62
CA ALA A 453 -1.83 -43.05 16.79
C ALA A 453 -0.70 -42.03 17.03
N GLY A 454 0.53 -42.38 16.65
CA GLY A 454 1.70 -41.50 16.67
C GLY A 454 1.63 -40.41 15.60
N GLU A 455 1.31 -40.76 14.36
CA GLU A 455 1.12 -39.82 13.26
C GLU A 455 0.04 -38.78 13.59
N LYS A 456 -1.11 -39.24 14.09
CA LYS A 456 -2.17 -38.35 14.61
C LYS A 456 -1.69 -37.42 15.72
N ALA A 457 -0.73 -37.82 16.55
CA ALA A 457 -0.21 -36.95 17.60
C ALA A 457 0.78 -35.91 17.05
N VAL A 458 1.59 -36.29 16.05
CA VAL A 458 2.51 -35.41 15.32
C VAL A 458 1.74 -34.34 14.54
N ALA A 459 0.76 -34.74 13.73
CA ALA A 459 -0.13 -33.87 12.97
C ALA A 459 -0.84 -32.79 13.81
N LYS A 460 -1.19 -33.11 15.07
CA LYS A 460 -1.82 -32.14 15.98
C LYS A 460 -0.86 -31.09 16.53
N GLU A 461 0.43 -31.41 16.66
CA GLU A 461 1.44 -30.43 17.05
C GLU A 461 1.86 -29.52 15.87
N GLU A 462 1.80 -30.02 14.64
CA GLU A 462 1.90 -29.23 13.39
C GLU A 462 0.76 -28.22 13.26
N LEU A 463 -0.49 -28.70 13.23
CA LEU A 463 -1.70 -27.86 13.16
C LEU A 463 -1.72 -26.79 14.27
N LYS A 464 -1.25 -27.14 15.46
CA LYS A 464 -1.13 -26.23 16.60
C LYS A 464 -0.06 -25.17 16.39
N ALA A 465 1.03 -25.45 15.68
CA ALA A 465 2.02 -24.45 15.31
C ALA A 465 1.45 -23.45 14.30
N ALA A 466 0.79 -23.92 13.23
CA ALA A 466 0.08 -23.06 12.28
C ALA A 466 -0.99 -22.20 12.99
N ALA A 467 -1.70 -22.77 13.96
CA ALA A 467 -2.67 -22.03 14.77
C ALA A 467 -2.07 -21.03 15.76
N GLU A 468 -0.81 -21.18 16.18
CA GLU A 468 -0.13 -20.14 16.96
C GLU A 468 0.47 -19.06 16.06
N ASP A 469 0.88 -19.42 14.83
CA ASP A 469 1.34 -18.47 13.81
C ASP A 469 0.24 -17.46 13.43
N ALA A 470 -0.93 -17.95 13.01
CA ALA A 470 -2.11 -17.12 12.75
C ALA A 470 -2.51 -16.25 13.95
N LYS A 471 -2.39 -16.77 15.19
CA LYS A 471 -2.64 -15.99 16.41
C LYS A 471 -1.62 -14.86 16.63
N LYS A 472 -0.40 -14.98 16.10
CA LYS A 472 0.64 -13.93 16.15
C LYS A 472 0.36 -12.81 15.17
N ALA A 473 -0.01 -13.12 13.92
CA ALA A 473 -0.49 -12.13 12.97
C ALA A 473 -1.67 -11.31 13.54
N ILE A 474 -2.69 -12.00 14.07
CA ILE A 474 -3.84 -11.37 14.74
C ILE A 474 -3.42 -10.51 15.96
N ASP A 475 -2.38 -10.89 16.69
CA ASP A 475 -1.87 -10.09 17.81
C ASP A 475 -1.11 -8.83 17.37
N ALA A 476 -0.39 -8.89 16.25
CA ALA A 476 0.41 -7.79 15.71
C ALA A 476 -0.47 -6.65 15.17
N ASN A 477 -1.63 -6.96 14.61
CA ASN A 477 -2.50 -5.99 13.95
C ASN A 477 -3.05 -4.91 14.89
N ASP A 478 -2.46 -3.71 14.92
CA ASP A 478 -2.76 -2.68 15.94
C ASP A 478 -4.13 -1.97 15.77
N ASN A 479 -4.80 -2.13 14.63
CA ASN A 479 -6.12 -1.54 14.40
C ASN A 479 -7.26 -2.37 15.04
N LEU A 480 -7.09 -3.68 15.20
CA LEU A 480 -8.06 -4.54 15.89
C LEU A 480 -8.06 -4.29 17.41
N THR A 481 -9.26 -4.12 17.98
CA THR A 481 -9.44 -4.01 19.44
C THR A 481 -9.13 -5.34 20.15
N PRO A 482 -8.82 -5.32 21.46
CA PRO A 482 -8.63 -6.55 22.24
C PRO A 482 -9.81 -7.53 22.15
N GLU A 483 -11.04 -7.03 22.05
CA GLU A 483 -12.26 -7.82 21.85
C GLU A 483 -12.33 -8.45 20.45
N GLU A 484 -11.95 -7.71 19.39
CA GLU A 484 -11.89 -8.22 18.01
C GLU A 484 -10.78 -9.27 17.85
N LYS A 485 -9.57 -9.01 18.38
CA LYS A 485 -8.47 -9.98 18.44
C LYS A 485 -8.91 -11.27 19.16
N ALA A 486 -9.56 -11.15 20.32
CA ALA A 486 -10.07 -12.31 21.06
C ALA A 486 -11.14 -13.10 20.27
N ALA A 487 -11.98 -12.44 19.48
CA ALA A 487 -12.98 -13.10 18.64
C ALA A 487 -12.35 -13.85 17.45
N ALA A 488 -11.37 -13.25 16.76
CA ALA A 488 -10.65 -13.89 15.66
C ALA A 488 -9.86 -15.12 16.14
N LYS A 489 -9.15 -15.01 17.27
CA LYS A 489 -8.44 -16.15 17.88
C LYS A 489 -9.37 -17.30 18.30
N ALA A 490 -10.57 -16.98 18.80
CA ALA A 490 -11.56 -17.99 19.13
C ALA A 490 -12.14 -18.69 17.89
N ALA A 491 -12.13 -18.05 16.72
CA ALA A 491 -12.47 -18.69 15.45
C ALA A 491 -11.36 -19.63 14.99
N VAL A 492 -10.08 -19.21 15.07
CA VAL A 492 -8.91 -20.10 14.86
C VAL A 492 -9.00 -21.35 15.74
N ASP A 493 -9.21 -21.19 17.06
CA ASP A 493 -9.34 -22.33 17.98
C ASP A 493 -10.56 -23.23 17.65
N THR A 494 -11.60 -22.68 17.03
CA THR A 494 -12.77 -23.45 16.57
C THR A 494 -12.47 -24.30 15.34
N GLU A 495 -11.71 -23.79 14.37
CA GLU A 495 -11.27 -24.57 13.21
C GLU A 495 -10.23 -25.64 13.61
N VAL A 496 -9.30 -25.31 14.52
CA VAL A 496 -8.37 -26.27 15.12
C VAL A 496 -9.12 -27.42 15.80
N ALA A 497 -10.20 -27.13 16.54
CA ALA A 497 -11.01 -28.19 17.16
C ALA A 497 -11.64 -29.14 16.12
N LYS A 498 -12.17 -28.62 15.01
CA LYS A 498 -12.73 -29.44 13.92
C LYS A 498 -11.68 -30.28 13.20
N ALA A 499 -10.50 -29.71 12.96
CA ALA A 499 -9.40 -30.41 12.32
C ALA A 499 -8.83 -31.51 13.24
N ASN A 500 -8.73 -31.25 14.55
CA ASN A 500 -8.42 -32.30 15.55
C ASN A 500 -9.45 -33.44 15.53
N ASP A 501 -10.76 -33.14 15.49
CA ASP A 501 -11.82 -34.15 15.37
C ASP A 501 -11.69 -34.97 14.06
N ALA A 502 -11.25 -34.35 12.96
CA ALA A 502 -11.01 -35.03 11.68
C ALA A 502 -9.76 -35.92 11.72
N ILE A 503 -8.65 -35.44 12.28
CA ILE A 503 -7.42 -36.21 12.52
C ILE A 503 -7.72 -37.41 13.43
N ASP A 504 -8.52 -37.24 14.49
CA ASP A 504 -8.94 -38.35 15.35
C ASP A 504 -9.80 -39.39 14.61
N ALA A 505 -10.65 -38.94 13.69
CA ALA A 505 -11.53 -39.80 12.89
C ALA A 505 -10.83 -40.52 11.73
N ALA A 506 -9.66 -40.07 11.29
CA ALA A 506 -8.87 -40.71 10.23
C ALA A 506 -8.54 -42.18 10.58
N THR A 507 -8.48 -43.04 9.57
CA THR A 507 -8.19 -44.48 9.72
C THR A 507 -6.91 -44.93 9.04
N LYS A 508 -6.19 -43.98 8.43
CA LYS A 508 -5.01 -44.17 7.58
C LYS A 508 -4.13 -42.93 7.63
N ALA A 509 -2.85 -43.08 7.30
CA ALA A 509 -1.89 -41.96 7.26
C ALA A 509 -2.30 -40.89 6.23
N ASP A 510 -2.74 -41.29 5.02
CA ASP A 510 -3.18 -40.36 3.97
C ASP A 510 -4.45 -39.54 4.35
N GLU A 511 -5.31 -40.12 5.20
CA GLU A 511 -6.45 -39.42 5.80
C GLU A 511 -6.02 -38.44 6.91
N VAL A 512 -4.92 -38.69 7.62
CA VAL A 512 -4.33 -37.78 8.62
C VAL A 512 -3.71 -36.57 7.95
N ASP A 513 -2.85 -36.76 6.94
CA ASP A 513 -2.21 -35.68 6.19
C ASP A 513 -3.27 -34.75 5.55
N ALA A 514 -4.28 -35.34 4.91
CA ALA A 514 -5.38 -34.60 4.30
C ALA A 514 -6.23 -33.81 5.32
N ALA A 515 -6.46 -34.35 6.52
CA ALA A 515 -7.16 -33.66 7.59
C ALA A 515 -6.34 -32.50 8.17
N THR A 516 -5.02 -32.67 8.29
CA THR A 516 -4.08 -31.68 8.81
C THR A 516 -4.01 -30.47 7.89
N LEU A 517 -3.71 -30.69 6.59
CA LEU A 517 -3.67 -29.63 5.58
C LEU A 517 -5.03 -28.91 5.43
N ALA A 518 -6.15 -29.63 5.56
CA ALA A 518 -7.48 -29.00 5.58
C ALA A 518 -7.69 -28.09 6.80
N GLY A 519 -7.10 -28.45 7.95
CA GLY A 519 -7.07 -27.64 9.16
C GLY A 519 -6.23 -26.38 9.01
N GLU A 520 -5.01 -26.51 8.49
CA GLU A 520 -4.13 -25.36 8.21
C GLU A 520 -4.80 -24.34 7.29
N LYS A 521 -5.41 -24.82 6.19
CA LYS A 521 -6.20 -23.98 5.28
C LYS A 521 -7.36 -23.26 5.98
N ALA A 522 -8.01 -23.90 6.96
CA ALA A 522 -9.10 -23.26 7.70
C ALA A 522 -8.58 -22.20 8.69
N VAL A 523 -7.42 -22.43 9.31
CA VAL A 523 -6.72 -21.47 10.18
C VAL A 523 -6.29 -20.23 9.39
N ALA A 524 -5.57 -20.42 8.28
CA ALA A 524 -5.12 -19.36 7.38
C ALA A 524 -6.25 -18.44 6.88
N LYS A 525 -7.44 -19.01 6.67
CA LYS A 525 -8.63 -18.25 6.25
C LYS A 525 -9.21 -17.34 7.34
N GLU A 526 -9.06 -17.70 8.62
CA GLU A 526 -9.47 -16.85 9.74
C GLU A 526 -8.44 -15.75 10.04
N GLU A 527 -7.15 -15.98 9.76
CA GLU A 527 -6.09 -14.96 9.76
C GLU A 527 -6.30 -13.91 8.66
N LEU A 528 -6.38 -14.33 7.39
CA LEU A 528 -6.68 -13.44 6.26
C LEU A 528 -7.95 -12.61 6.48
N LYS A 529 -8.96 -13.20 7.13
CA LYS A 529 -10.21 -12.54 7.48
C LYS A 529 -10.03 -11.49 8.57
N ALA A 530 -9.10 -11.66 9.50
CA ALA A 530 -8.76 -10.63 10.49
C ALA A 530 -8.12 -9.41 9.81
N ALA A 531 -7.13 -9.62 8.93
CA ALA A 531 -6.55 -8.56 8.09
C ALA A 531 -7.60 -7.88 7.19
N ALA A 532 -8.56 -8.64 6.67
CA ALA A 532 -9.65 -8.09 5.88
C ALA A 532 -10.70 -7.30 6.68
N GLU A 533 -10.87 -7.54 7.98
CA GLU A 533 -11.74 -6.71 8.83
C GLU A 533 -11.01 -5.46 9.34
N ASP A 534 -9.68 -5.53 9.52
CA ASP A 534 -8.81 -4.37 9.72
C ASP A 534 -8.92 -3.35 8.57
N ALA A 535 -8.58 -3.75 7.34
CA ALA A 535 -8.68 -2.85 6.19
C ALA A 535 -10.08 -2.24 6.00
N LYS A 536 -11.14 -3.02 6.25
CA LYS A 536 -12.53 -2.52 6.22
C LYS A 536 -12.82 -1.49 7.31
N LYS A 537 -12.12 -1.54 8.45
CA LYS A 537 -12.27 -0.63 9.58
C LYS A 537 -11.53 0.69 9.34
N ALA A 538 -10.34 0.67 8.76
CA ALA A 538 -9.67 1.88 8.26
C ALA A 538 -10.54 2.60 7.21
N ILE A 539 -11.06 1.86 6.21
CA ILE A 539 -12.01 2.38 5.21
C ILE A 539 -13.28 2.97 5.87
N ASP A 540 -13.76 2.40 6.98
CA ASP A 540 -14.91 2.94 7.71
C ASP A 540 -14.59 4.21 8.50
N ALA A 541 -13.37 4.34 9.03
CA ALA A 541 -12.93 5.48 9.83
C ALA A 541 -12.76 6.76 8.99
N ASN A 542 -12.38 6.63 7.72
CA ASN A 542 -12.12 7.77 6.85
C ASN A 542 -13.40 8.58 6.55
N ASP A 543 -13.57 9.75 7.18
CA ASP A 543 -14.82 10.53 7.10
C ASP A 543 -15.03 11.33 5.80
N ASN A 544 -14.03 11.42 4.93
CA ASN A 544 -14.10 12.18 3.69
C ASN A 544 -14.54 11.29 2.48
N LEU A 545 -14.44 9.96 2.57
CA LEU A 545 -15.14 9.02 1.68
C LEU A 545 -16.66 8.94 1.93
N THR A 546 -17.46 8.94 0.86
CA THR A 546 -18.92 8.73 0.92
C THR A 546 -19.30 7.29 1.26
N PRO A 547 -20.54 7.01 1.73
CA PRO A 547 -21.01 5.64 1.95
C PRO A 547 -20.91 4.74 0.71
N GLU A 548 -21.13 5.29 -0.48
CA GLU A 548 -20.98 4.59 -1.76
C GLU A 548 -19.51 4.27 -2.08
N GLU A 549 -18.58 5.20 -1.81
CA GLU A 549 -17.13 4.99 -1.99
C GLU A 549 -16.58 3.97 -0.99
N LYS A 550 -16.96 4.08 0.30
CA LYS A 550 -16.64 3.07 1.34
C LYS A 550 -17.14 1.68 0.94
N ALA A 551 -18.39 1.58 0.46
CA ALA A 551 -18.95 0.31 0.01
C ALA A 551 -18.20 -0.27 -1.21
N ALA A 552 -17.70 0.56 -2.11
CA ALA A 552 -16.90 0.13 -3.26
C ALA A 552 -15.51 -0.37 -2.84
N ALA A 553 -14.81 0.34 -1.95
CA ALA A 553 -13.50 -0.07 -1.43
C ALA A 553 -13.58 -1.41 -0.66
N LYS A 554 -14.56 -1.57 0.23
CA LYS A 554 -14.77 -2.85 0.94
C LYS A 554 -15.11 -4.02 -0.01
N ALA A 555 -15.84 -3.77 -1.08
CA ALA A 555 -16.12 -4.79 -2.09
C ALA A 555 -14.87 -5.19 -2.90
N ALA A 556 -13.87 -4.31 -3.02
CA ALA A 556 -12.56 -4.65 -3.56
C ALA A 556 -11.76 -5.53 -2.59
N VAL A 557 -11.72 -5.18 -1.29
CA VAL A 557 -11.16 -6.04 -0.22
C VAL A 557 -11.78 -7.43 -0.25
N ASP A 558 -13.11 -7.55 -0.25
CA ASP A 558 -13.80 -8.85 -0.32
C ASP A 558 -13.49 -9.62 -1.62
N THR A 559 -13.17 -8.93 -2.71
CA THR A 559 -12.77 -9.55 -4.00
C THR A 559 -11.36 -10.13 -3.92
N GLU A 560 -10.40 -9.45 -3.27
CA GLU A 560 -9.06 -9.99 -3.07
C GLU A 560 -9.05 -11.13 -2.04
N VAL A 561 -9.84 -11.03 -0.96
CA VAL A 561 -10.07 -12.13 0.00
C VAL A 561 -10.61 -13.38 -0.71
N ALA A 562 -11.55 -13.23 -1.65
CA ALA A 562 -12.06 -14.36 -2.43
C ALA A 562 -10.96 -15.05 -3.26
N LYS A 563 -10.08 -14.28 -3.92
CA LYS A 563 -8.95 -14.85 -4.69
C LYS A 563 -7.91 -15.54 -3.80
N ALA A 564 -7.62 -14.95 -2.64
CA ALA A 564 -6.69 -15.52 -1.67
C ALA A 564 -7.25 -16.82 -1.06
N ASN A 565 -8.56 -16.86 -0.76
CA ASN A 565 -9.25 -18.09 -0.36
C ASN A 565 -9.16 -19.19 -1.45
N ASP A 566 -9.37 -18.85 -2.72
CA ASP A 566 -9.21 -19.78 -3.84
C ASP A 566 -7.76 -20.31 -3.95
N ALA A 567 -6.76 -19.47 -3.65
CA ALA A 567 -5.34 -19.85 -3.64
C ALA A 567 -4.98 -20.76 -2.45
N ILE A 568 -5.48 -20.44 -1.25
CA ILE A 568 -5.36 -21.28 -0.05
C ILE A 568 -6.02 -22.65 -0.28
N ASP A 569 -7.21 -22.70 -0.88
CA ASP A 569 -7.86 -23.97 -1.22
C ASP A 569 -7.06 -24.80 -2.24
N ALA A 570 -6.39 -24.14 -3.19
CA ALA A 570 -5.57 -24.78 -4.22
C ALA A 570 -4.19 -25.27 -3.74
N ALA A 571 -3.68 -24.77 -2.60
CA ALA A 571 -2.41 -25.20 -2.02
C ALA A 571 -2.40 -26.71 -1.74
N THR A 572 -1.28 -27.39 -1.98
CA THR A 572 -1.16 -28.84 -1.75
C THR A 572 -0.34 -29.21 -0.51
N LYS A 573 0.19 -28.21 0.20
CA LYS A 573 1.06 -28.38 1.37
C LYS A 573 1.15 -27.11 2.23
N ALA A 574 1.56 -27.24 3.49
CA ALA A 574 1.66 -26.15 4.47
C ALA A 574 2.35 -24.88 3.93
N ALA A 575 3.55 -25.01 3.35
CA ALA A 575 4.31 -23.87 2.84
C ALA A 575 3.63 -23.12 1.66
N GLU A 576 2.73 -23.79 0.92
CA GLU A 576 1.91 -23.15 -0.12
C GLU A 576 0.70 -22.41 0.48
N VAL A 577 0.14 -22.92 1.59
CA VAL A 577 -0.91 -22.22 2.36
C VAL A 577 -0.36 -20.90 2.88
N GLU A 578 0.77 -20.93 3.59
CA GLU A 578 1.44 -19.74 4.13
C GLU A 578 1.73 -18.68 3.05
N THR A 579 2.31 -19.13 1.92
CA THR A 579 2.59 -18.25 0.78
C THR A 579 1.32 -17.61 0.22
N ALA A 580 0.18 -18.32 0.24
CA ALA A 580 -1.11 -17.82 -0.22
C ALA A 580 -1.77 -16.87 0.78
N THR A 581 -1.66 -17.12 2.09
CA THR A 581 -2.14 -16.24 3.17
C THR A 581 -1.49 -14.88 3.06
N LEU A 582 -0.16 -14.81 3.14
CA LEU A 582 0.61 -13.57 3.08
C LEU A 582 0.41 -12.82 1.76
N ALA A 583 0.22 -13.53 0.63
CA ALA A 583 -0.12 -12.90 -0.64
C ALA A 583 -1.53 -12.27 -0.63
N GLY A 584 -2.48 -12.85 0.12
CA GLY A 584 -3.81 -12.32 0.35
C GLY A 584 -3.80 -11.07 1.23
N GLU A 585 -3.09 -11.10 2.35
CA GLU A 585 -2.92 -9.94 3.24
C GLU A 585 -2.32 -8.74 2.50
N LYS A 586 -1.26 -8.98 1.72
CA LYS A 586 -0.66 -7.96 0.84
C LYS A 586 -1.64 -7.39 -0.18
N ALA A 587 -2.59 -8.17 -0.68
CA ALA A 587 -3.59 -7.68 -1.63
C ALA A 587 -4.67 -6.83 -0.92
N VAL A 588 -5.07 -7.23 0.29
CA VAL A 588 -6.00 -6.48 1.15
C VAL A 588 -5.41 -5.12 1.55
N ALA A 589 -4.17 -5.10 2.07
CA ALA A 589 -3.43 -3.89 2.46
C ALA A 589 -3.31 -2.85 1.33
N LYS A 590 -3.19 -3.31 0.07
CA LYS A 590 -3.12 -2.41 -1.09
C LYS A 590 -4.44 -1.70 -1.40
N GLU A 591 -5.58 -2.34 -1.12
CA GLU A 591 -6.89 -1.69 -1.29
C GLU A 591 -7.18 -0.67 -0.18
N GLU A 592 -6.60 -0.85 1.01
CA GLU A 592 -6.63 0.13 2.11
C GLU A 592 -5.82 1.39 1.78
N VAL A 593 -4.54 1.24 1.41
CA VAL A 593 -3.70 2.36 0.94
C VAL A 593 -4.34 3.07 -0.26
N LYS A 594 -4.99 2.32 -1.15
CA LYS A 594 -5.73 2.89 -2.29
C LYS A 594 -6.94 3.71 -1.84
N ALA A 595 -7.66 3.29 -0.80
CA ALA A 595 -8.79 4.06 -0.25
C ALA A 595 -8.32 5.40 0.36
N ALA A 596 -7.25 5.38 1.16
CA ALA A 596 -6.61 6.60 1.69
C ALA A 596 -6.14 7.53 0.55
N ALA A 597 -5.60 6.98 -0.54
CA ALA A 597 -5.16 7.76 -1.68
C ALA A 597 -6.31 8.36 -2.52
N ASP A 598 -7.41 7.63 -2.67
CA ASP A 598 -8.62 8.16 -3.33
C ASP A 598 -9.26 9.29 -2.48
N ASP A 599 -9.13 9.21 -1.15
CA ASP A 599 -9.57 10.24 -0.22
C ASP A 599 -8.72 11.52 -0.29
N ALA A 600 -7.39 11.40 -0.18
CA ALA A 600 -6.46 12.53 -0.34
C ALA A 600 -6.65 13.26 -1.69
N LYS A 601 -6.89 12.51 -2.78
CA LYS A 601 -7.18 13.09 -4.11
C LYS A 601 -8.46 13.92 -4.14
N LYS A 602 -9.43 13.62 -3.28
CA LYS A 602 -10.71 14.31 -3.15
C LYS A 602 -10.58 15.58 -2.32
N ALA A 603 -9.79 15.56 -1.25
CA ALA A 603 -9.38 16.77 -0.54
C ALA A 603 -8.60 17.74 -1.46
N ILE A 604 -7.62 17.22 -2.22
CA ILE A 604 -6.89 17.98 -3.25
C ILE A 604 -7.82 18.61 -4.31
N ASP A 605 -8.93 17.95 -4.67
CA ASP A 605 -9.92 18.51 -5.59
C ASP A 605 -10.72 19.67 -5.00
N ALA A 606 -10.89 19.74 -3.67
CA ALA A 606 -11.63 20.80 -2.99
C ALA A 606 -10.87 22.14 -2.90
N ASN A 607 -9.53 22.10 -2.90
CA ASN A 607 -8.63 23.26 -2.79
C ASN A 607 -8.84 24.29 -3.94
N ASP A 608 -9.69 25.30 -3.78
CA ASP A 608 -10.19 26.12 -4.89
C ASP A 608 -9.27 27.28 -5.32
N ASN A 609 -8.13 27.51 -4.65
CA ASN A 609 -7.09 28.46 -5.09
C ASN A 609 -6.02 27.81 -5.99
N LEU A 610 -5.81 26.49 -5.91
CA LEU A 610 -4.93 25.73 -6.80
C LEU A 610 -5.48 25.64 -8.23
N THR A 611 -4.58 25.74 -9.22
CA THR A 611 -4.93 25.46 -10.63
C THR A 611 -5.06 23.96 -10.90
N ASP A 612 -5.78 23.60 -11.97
CA ASP A 612 -5.86 22.21 -12.48
C ASP A 612 -4.49 21.51 -12.60
N ALA A 613 -3.44 22.26 -12.93
CA ALA A 613 -2.08 21.73 -13.08
C ALA A 613 -1.40 21.45 -11.74
N GLU A 614 -1.65 22.29 -10.72
CA GLU A 614 -1.14 22.09 -9.36
C GLU A 614 -1.91 20.98 -8.65
N LYS A 615 -3.24 20.92 -8.80
CA LYS A 615 -4.07 19.79 -8.37
C LYS A 615 -3.55 18.48 -8.95
N GLN A 616 -3.31 18.42 -10.27
CA GLN A 616 -2.76 17.23 -10.90
C GLN A 616 -1.36 16.87 -10.37
N ALA A 617 -0.48 17.85 -10.17
CA ALA A 617 0.86 17.60 -9.63
C ALA A 617 0.83 17.05 -8.19
N ALA A 618 -0.12 17.47 -7.35
CA ALA A 618 -0.34 16.91 -6.02
C ALA A 618 -0.88 15.47 -6.09
N LYS A 619 -1.84 15.19 -6.98
CA LYS A 619 -2.35 13.82 -7.21
C LYS A 619 -1.29 12.87 -7.75
N ASP A 620 -0.44 13.34 -8.67
CA ASP A 620 0.71 12.59 -9.18
C ASP A 620 1.72 12.26 -8.07
N ALA A 621 1.85 13.13 -7.06
CA ALA A 621 2.69 12.87 -5.88
C ALA A 621 2.06 11.82 -4.94
N VAL A 622 0.74 11.90 -4.70
CA VAL A 622 -0.01 10.85 -3.98
C VAL A 622 0.16 9.49 -4.67
N ASP A 623 -0.02 9.40 -5.99
CA ASP A 623 0.19 8.16 -6.75
C ASP A 623 1.63 7.64 -6.66
N ALA A 624 2.63 8.53 -6.53
CA ALA A 624 4.02 8.15 -6.33
C ALA A 624 4.31 7.61 -4.92
N GLU A 625 3.63 8.08 -3.88
CA GLU A 625 3.71 7.50 -2.52
C GLU A 625 2.97 6.15 -2.44
N VAL A 626 1.80 6.02 -3.08
CA VAL A 626 1.08 4.73 -3.21
C VAL A 626 1.95 3.68 -3.89
N ALA A 627 2.70 4.04 -4.94
CA ALA A 627 3.62 3.13 -5.59
C ALA A 627 4.72 2.62 -4.64
N LYS A 628 5.28 3.49 -3.79
CA LYS A 628 6.29 3.09 -2.77
C LYS A 628 5.69 2.24 -1.65
N ALA A 629 4.47 2.54 -1.22
CA ALA A 629 3.74 1.73 -0.25
C ALA A 629 3.51 0.32 -0.78
N ASN A 630 3.04 0.20 -2.03
CA ASN A 630 2.86 -1.08 -2.72
C ASN A 630 4.17 -1.87 -2.85
N ASP A 631 5.28 -1.21 -3.22
CA ASP A 631 6.61 -1.83 -3.27
C ASP A 631 7.08 -2.34 -1.88
N ALA A 632 6.76 -1.60 -0.81
CA ALA A 632 7.09 -1.99 0.57
C ALA A 632 6.23 -3.17 1.05
N ILE A 633 4.92 -3.14 0.79
CA ILE A 633 3.97 -4.24 1.06
C ILE A 633 4.42 -5.51 0.31
N ASP A 634 4.80 -5.41 -0.97
CA ASP A 634 5.30 -6.57 -1.73
C ASP A 634 6.59 -7.14 -1.14
N ALA A 635 7.47 -6.29 -0.59
CA ALA A 635 8.72 -6.70 0.05
C ALA A 635 8.57 -7.28 1.47
N ALA A 636 7.41 -7.10 2.12
CA ALA A 636 7.12 -7.67 3.44
C ALA A 636 7.17 -9.20 3.45
N LYS A 637 7.36 -9.80 4.63
CA LYS A 637 7.53 -11.26 4.81
C LYS A 637 6.66 -11.89 5.89
N THR A 638 5.97 -11.07 6.67
CA THR A 638 5.14 -11.43 7.81
C THR A 638 3.98 -10.45 7.85
N ALA A 639 2.87 -10.81 8.50
CA ALA A 639 1.70 -9.93 8.61
C ALA A 639 2.05 -8.58 9.26
N ASP A 640 2.80 -8.60 10.37
CA ASP A 640 3.36 -7.42 11.05
C ASP A 640 4.14 -6.47 10.12
N ALA A 641 4.89 -7.03 9.16
CA ALA A 641 5.63 -6.24 8.18
C ALA A 641 4.77 -5.70 7.04
N VAL A 642 3.61 -6.32 6.77
CA VAL A 642 2.57 -5.78 5.87
C VAL A 642 1.89 -4.60 6.55
N ASP A 643 1.33 -4.79 7.75
CA ASP A 643 0.62 -3.77 8.52
C ASP A 643 1.48 -2.50 8.72
N ALA A 644 2.76 -2.69 9.09
CA ALA A 644 3.71 -1.59 9.24
C ALA A 644 4.01 -0.85 7.92
N ALA A 645 3.95 -1.54 6.77
CA ALA A 645 4.12 -0.94 5.44
C ALA A 645 2.85 -0.21 4.97
N THR A 646 1.66 -0.75 5.27
CA THR A 646 0.34 -0.12 5.04
C THR A 646 0.28 1.24 5.73
N LEU A 647 0.45 1.26 7.06
CA LEU A 647 0.40 2.48 7.87
C LEU A 647 1.49 3.51 7.46
N ALA A 648 2.67 3.05 7.06
CA ALA A 648 3.70 3.94 6.52
C ALA A 648 3.31 4.57 5.17
N GLY A 649 2.55 3.85 4.35
CA GLY A 649 1.96 4.32 3.10
C GLY A 649 0.87 5.37 3.34
N GLU A 650 -0.07 5.10 4.22
CA GLU A 650 -1.13 6.06 4.62
C GLU A 650 -0.53 7.37 5.13
N LYS A 651 0.45 7.28 6.04
CA LYS A 651 1.19 8.45 6.54
C LYS A 651 1.90 9.23 5.44
N ALA A 652 2.35 8.59 4.36
CA ALA A 652 2.99 9.28 3.24
C ALA A 652 1.96 10.01 2.38
N VAL A 653 0.80 9.37 2.12
CA VAL A 653 -0.35 9.96 1.41
C VAL A 653 -0.89 11.18 2.14
N ALA A 654 -1.17 11.05 3.45
CA ALA A 654 -1.64 12.12 4.33
C ALA A 654 -0.76 13.39 4.32
N LYS A 655 0.57 13.23 4.21
CA LYS A 655 1.50 14.37 4.16
C LYS A 655 1.44 15.13 2.83
N GLU A 656 1.15 14.44 1.73
CA GLU A 656 0.95 15.09 0.42
C GLU A 656 -0.40 15.83 0.35
N GLU A 657 -1.42 15.36 1.07
CA GLU A 657 -2.71 16.07 1.27
C GLU A 657 -2.53 17.38 2.05
N VAL A 658 -1.95 17.34 3.26
CA VAL A 658 -1.66 18.54 4.07
C VAL A 658 -0.78 19.53 3.30
N LYS A 659 0.17 19.04 2.51
CA LYS A 659 1.03 19.85 1.65
C LYS A 659 0.23 20.51 0.52
N ALA A 660 -0.76 19.85 -0.07
CA ALA A 660 -1.62 20.47 -1.07
C ALA A 660 -2.49 21.58 -0.47
N ALA A 661 -3.08 21.36 0.70
CA ALA A 661 -3.80 22.41 1.44
C ALA A 661 -2.89 23.61 1.77
N ALA A 662 -1.61 23.36 2.10
CA ALA A 662 -0.63 24.40 2.34
C ALA A 662 -0.24 25.20 1.08
N GLU A 663 -0.13 24.56 -0.09
CA GLU A 663 0.10 25.27 -1.34
C GLU A 663 -1.14 26.08 -1.79
N ASP A 664 -2.35 25.62 -1.47
CA ASP A 664 -3.59 26.38 -1.71
C ASP A 664 -3.62 27.69 -0.90
N ALA A 665 -3.42 27.59 0.43
CA ALA A 665 -3.30 28.74 1.31
C ALA A 665 -2.17 29.70 0.89
N LYS A 666 -1.04 29.17 0.40
CA LYS A 666 0.06 29.99 -0.14
C LYS A 666 -0.34 30.74 -1.42
N ALA A 667 -1.14 30.14 -2.29
CA ALA A 667 -1.66 30.77 -3.50
C ALA A 667 -2.62 31.93 -3.17
N ALA A 668 -3.50 31.74 -2.18
CA ALA A 668 -4.35 32.80 -1.64
C ALA A 668 -3.53 33.97 -1.06
N ILE A 669 -2.52 33.67 -0.23
CA ILE A 669 -1.57 34.67 0.32
C ILE A 669 -0.82 35.42 -0.79
N ASP A 670 -0.42 34.74 -1.87
CA ASP A 670 0.27 35.38 -3.00
C ASP A 670 -0.64 36.30 -3.83
N ALA A 671 -1.93 36.01 -3.93
CA ALA A 671 -2.90 36.87 -4.60
C ALA A 671 -3.20 38.19 -3.87
N ASN A 672 -2.80 38.34 -2.60
CA ASN A 672 -3.09 39.52 -1.80
C ASN A 672 -2.15 40.71 -2.11
N ASP A 673 -2.56 41.65 -2.95
CA ASP A 673 -1.69 42.77 -3.40
C ASP A 673 -1.37 43.83 -2.32
N ASN A 674 -2.07 43.82 -1.18
CA ASN A 674 -1.86 44.78 -0.09
C ASN A 674 -0.75 44.36 0.90
N LEU A 675 -0.46 43.06 1.00
CA LEU A 675 0.64 42.55 1.82
C LEU A 675 1.99 42.81 1.13
N THR A 676 2.99 43.26 1.90
CA THR A 676 4.36 43.40 1.38
C THR A 676 5.01 42.02 1.15
N PRO A 677 6.09 41.93 0.36
CA PRO A 677 6.83 40.67 0.20
C PRO A 677 7.29 40.05 1.53
N GLU A 678 7.64 40.88 2.52
CA GLU A 678 8.03 40.44 3.86
C GLU A 678 6.85 39.92 4.68
N GLU A 679 5.67 40.54 4.56
CA GLU A 679 4.44 40.08 5.22
C GLU A 679 3.93 38.77 4.58
N LYS A 680 3.96 38.66 3.25
CA LYS A 680 3.68 37.40 2.53
C LYS A 680 4.63 36.29 2.94
N ALA A 681 5.93 36.57 3.04
CA ALA A 681 6.91 35.60 3.51
C ALA A 681 6.61 35.14 4.95
N ALA A 682 6.32 36.06 5.87
CA ALA A 682 5.99 35.72 7.26
C ALA A 682 4.70 34.89 7.39
N ALA A 683 3.70 35.13 6.53
CA ALA A 683 2.48 34.32 6.48
C ALA A 683 2.75 32.90 5.93
N LYS A 684 3.55 32.76 4.86
CA LYS A 684 3.95 31.44 4.34
C LYS A 684 4.82 30.66 5.33
N ASP A 685 5.76 31.32 6.01
CA ASP A 685 6.58 30.72 7.07
C ASP A 685 5.72 30.18 8.23
N ALA A 686 4.57 30.81 8.51
CA ALA A 686 3.62 30.34 9.51
C ALA A 686 2.82 29.12 9.03
N VAL A 687 2.36 29.11 7.77
CA VAL A 687 1.74 27.93 7.13
C VAL A 687 2.71 26.74 7.16
N ASP A 688 3.96 26.92 6.73
CA ASP A 688 4.99 25.87 6.76
C ASP A 688 5.28 25.36 8.18
N ALA A 689 5.14 26.22 9.21
CA ALA A 689 5.28 25.82 10.61
C ALA A 689 4.09 24.98 11.13
N GLU A 690 2.87 25.18 10.63
CA GLU A 690 1.74 24.30 10.95
C GLU A 690 1.82 22.98 10.18
N VAL A 691 2.25 22.98 8.91
CA VAL A 691 2.56 21.76 8.15
C VAL A 691 3.61 20.89 8.87
N ALA A 692 4.65 21.50 9.43
CA ALA A 692 5.65 20.77 10.22
C ALA A 692 5.03 20.05 11.44
N LYS A 693 4.10 20.68 12.15
CA LYS A 693 3.40 20.06 13.29
C LYS A 693 2.43 18.97 12.86
N ALA A 694 1.72 19.18 11.76
CA ALA A 694 0.84 18.16 11.18
C ALA A 694 1.63 16.91 10.79
N ASN A 695 2.79 17.09 10.14
CA ASN A 695 3.71 16.00 9.81
C ASN A 695 4.23 15.28 11.06
N GLU A 696 4.60 16.00 12.14
CA GLU A 696 4.99 15.39 13.42
C GLU A 696 3.83 14.58 14.07
N ALA A 697 2.59 15.04 13.95
CA ALA A 697 1.42 14.32 14.45
C ALA A 697 1.10 13.06 13.62
N ILE A 698 1.14 13.17 12.28
CA ILE A 698 0.99 12.04 11.34
C ILE A 698 2.09 10.99 11.58
N ASP A 699 3.36 11.41 11.77
CA ASP A 699 4.44 10.49 12.10
C ASP A 699 4.22 9.75 13.43
N ALA A 700 3.63 10.43 14.42
CA ALA A 700 3.35 9.88 15.74
C ALA A 700 2.09 8.97 15.81
N ALA A 701 1.20 9.02 14.83
CA ALA A 701 0.01 8.16 14.75
C ALA A 701 0.40 6.67 14.73
N THR A 702 -0.44 5.80 15.30
CA THR A 702 -0.17 4.36 15.40
C THR A 702 -1.13 3.48 14.62
N LYS A 703 -2.16 4.07 13.99
CA LYS A 703 -3.24 3.41 13.25
C LYS A 703 -3.94 4.42 12.33
N ALA A 704 -4.66 3.94 11.32
CA ALA A 704 -5.28 4.75 10.26
C ALA A 704 -6.16 5.91 10.78
N ASP A 705 -7.03 5.67 11.77
CA ASP A 705 -7.92 6.69 12.35
C ASP A 705 -7.16 7.82 13.09
N GLU A 706 -5.94 7.55 13.56
CA GLU A 706 -5.04 8.59 14.12
C GLU A 706 -4.33 9.39 13.02
N VAL A 707 -4.09 8.79 11.85
CA VAL A 707 -3.55 9.48 10.68
C VAL A 707 -4.59 10.47 10.15
N ASP A 708 -5.80 9.99 9.83
CA ASP A 708 -6.90 10.83 9.33
C ASP A 708 -7.21 12.01 10.26
N ALA A 709 -7.26 11.75 11.58
CA ALA A 709 -7.48 12.80 12.58
C ALA A 709 -6.34 13.83 12.65
N ALA A 710 -5.09 13.41 12.40
CA ALA A 710 -3.93 14.31 12.34
C ALA A 710 -3.90 15.13 11.05
N THR A 711 -4.26 14.53 9.91
CA THR A 711 -4.40 15.19 8.60
C THR A 711 -5.38 16.35 8.68
N LEU A 712 -6.63 16.08 9.07
CA LEU A 712 -7.69 17.08 9.19
C LEU A 712 -7.35 18.18 10.23
N ALA A 713 -6.66 17.83 11.31
CA ALA A 713 -6.18 18.82 12.28
C ALA A 713 -5.10 19.75 11.68
N GLY A 714 -4.26 19.22 10.79
CA GLY A 714 -3.28 19.98 10.00
C GLY A 714 -3.94 20.95 9.02
N GLU A 715 -4.89 20.47 8.22
CA GLU A 715 -5.66 21.31 7.28
C GLU A 715 -6.34 22.49 8.00
N LYS A 716 -7.02 22.21 9.11
CA LYS A 716 -7.64 23.24 9.96
C LYS A 716 -6.65 24.27 10.49
N ALA A 717 -5.40 23.88 10.75
CA ALA A 717 -4.36 24.80 11.21
C ALA A 717 -3.85 25.68 10.05
N VAL A 718 -3.67 25.11 8.85
CA VAL A 718 -3.30 25.83 7.63
C VAL A 718 -4.37 26.87 7.25
N ALA A 719 -5.63 26.46 7.17
CA ALA A 719 -6.78 27.32 6.87
C ALA A 719 -6.89 28.56 7.79
N LYS A 720 -6.54 28.39 9.08
CA LYS A 720 -6.54 29.48 10.06
C LYS A 720 -5.42 30.50 9.82
N GLU A 721 -4.29 30.09 9.28
CA GLU A 721 -3.19 31.01 8.94
C GLU A 721 -3.47 31.77 7.62
N GLU A 722 -4.17 31.17 6.65
CA GLU A 722 -4.71 31.88 5.47
C GLU A 722 -5.69 32.99 5.88
N LEU A 723 -6.75 32.62 6.61
CA LEU A 723 -7.77 33.56 7.08
C LEU A 723 -7.16 34.72 7.90
N LYS A 724 -6.13 34.42 8.69
CA LYS A 724 -5.37 35.41 9.46
C LYS A 724 -4.57 36.35 8.57
N ALA A 725 -3.98 35.88 7.47
CA ALA A 725 -3.33 36.74 6.49
C ALA A 725 -4.32 37.70 5.82
N ALA A 726 -5.50 37.20 5.42
CA ALA A 726 -6.59 38.04 4.90
C ALA A 726 -7.10 39.07 5.92
N ALA A 727 -7.15 38.71 7.21
CA ALA A 727 -7.51 39.62 8.29
C ALA A 727 -6.47 40.73 8.55
N GLU A 728 -5.18 40.41 8.50
CA GLU A 728 -4.12 41.42 8.66
C GLU A 728 -4.04 42.40 7.49
N ASP A 729 -4.31 41.93 6.25
CA ASP A 729 -4.55 42.81 5.10
C ASP A 729 -5.74 43.76 5.37
N ALA A 730 -6.91 43.23 5.71
CA ALA A 730 -8.09 44.05 5.98
C ALA A 730 -7.84 45.12 7.07
N LYS A 731 -7.11 44.76 8.14
CA LYS A 731 -6.69 45.70 9.20
C LYS A 731 -5.76 46.79 8.67
N LYS A 732 -4.86 46.48 7.74
CA LYS A 732 -3.92 47.41 7.11
C LYS A 732 -4.62 48.36 6.13
N ALA A 733 -5.57 47.86 5.33
CA ALA A 733 -6.44 48.68 4.50
C ALA A 733 -7.32 49.61 5.34
N ILE A 734 -7.84 49.14 6.48
CA ILE A 734 -8.58 49.97 7.46
C ILE A 734 -7.67 51.09 8.03
N ASP A 735 -6.40 50.81 8.33
CA ASP A 735 -5.47 51.84 8.82
C ASP A 735 -5.16 52.93 7.80
N ALA A 736 -5.19 52.62 6.50
CA ALA A 736 -4.94 53.57 5.41
C ALA A 736 -6.08 54.59 5.17
N ASN A 737 -7.25 54.41 5.80
CA ASN A 737 -8.41 55.31 5.65
C ASN A 737 -8.21 56.64 6.41
N ASP A 738 -7.77 57.70 5.72
CA ASP A 738 -7.37 58.99 6.34
C ASP A 738 -8.52 59.81 6.97
N ASN A 739 -9.79 59.55 6.62
CA ASN A 739 -10.96 60.31 7.10
C ASN A 739 -11.67 59.62 8.29
N LEU A 740 -11.32 58.36 8.59
CA LEU A 740 -11.75 57.66 9.81
C LEU A 740 -10.92 58.07 11.03
N THR A 741 -11.55 58.18 12.20
CA THR A 741 -10.84 58.37 13.47
C THR A 741 -10.28 57.06 14.00
N ASP A 742 -9.25 57.12 14.85
CA ASP A 742 -8.64 55.94 15.50
C ASP A 742 -9.67 55.02 16.17
N ALA A 743 -10.72 55.59 16.77
CA ALA A 743 -11.79 54.84 17.42
C ALA A 743 -12.69 54.07 16.42
N GLU A 744 -12.88 54.60 15.22
CA GLU A 744 -13.66 53.96 14.16
C GLU A 744 -12.83 52.93 13.39
N LYS A 745 -11.53 53.21 13.17
CA LYS A 745 -10.56 52.22 12.71
C LYS A 745 -10.52 51.03 13.65
N GLN A 746 -10.41 51.27 14.96
CA GLN A 746 -10.45 50.19 15.94
C GLN A 746 -11.78 49.43 15.91
N ALA A 747 -12.93 50.12 15.85
CA ALA A 747 -14.23 49.44 15.78
C ALA A 747 -14.40 48.58 14.51
N ALA A 748 -13.80 48.96 13.37
CA ALA A 748 -13.77 48.15 12.16
C ALA A 748 -12.82 46.95 12.30
N LYS A 749 -11.65 47.12 12.92
CA LYS A 749 -10.72 46.03 13.25
C LYS A 749 -11.33 45.01 14.22
N ASP A 750 -12.01 45.50 15.26
CA ASP A 750 -12.75 44.66 16.23
C ASP A 750 -13.86 43.85 15.53
N ALA A 751 -14.46 44.39 14.45
CA ALA A 751 -15.44 43.67 13.63
C ALA A 751 -14.79 42.60 12.74
N VAL A 752 -13.63 42.89 12.13
CA VAL A 752 -12.81 41.89 11.41
C VAL A 752 -12.42 40.74 12.35
N ASP A 753 -11.88 41.04 13.54
CA ASP A 753 -11.52 40.02 14.53
C ASP A 753 -12.73 39.19 14.99
N ALA A 754 -13.94 39.79 15.05
CA ALA A 754 -15.17 39.08 15.38
C ALA A 754 -15.68 38.16 14.25
N GLU A 755 -15.44 38.46 12.98
CA GLU A 755 -15.74 37.54 11.87
C GLU A 755 -14.69 36.43 11.78
N VAL A 756 -13.41 36.73 11.99
CA VAL A 756 -12.32 35.73 12.09
C VAL A 756 -12.62 34.72 13.19
N ALA A 757 -13.09 35.16 14.36
CA ALA A 757 -13.47 34.25 15.44
C ALA A 757 -14.58 33.26 15.04
N LYS A 758 -15.62 33.72 14.32
CA LYS A 758 -16.71 32.83 13.84
C LYS A 758 -16.25 31.85 12.78
N ALA A 759 -15.35 32.29 11.89
CA ALA A 759 -14.79 31.44 10.86
C ALA A 759 -13.85 30.38 11.46
N ASN A 760 -13.05 30.74 12.47
CA ASN A 760 -12.28 29.78 13.26
C ASN A 760 -13.18 28.75 13.96
N ASP A 761 -14.28 29.18 14.59
CA ASP A 761 -15.27 28.27 15.21
C ASP A 761 -15.89 27.31 14.16
N ALA A 762 -16.09 27.76 12.92
CA ALA A 762 -16.61 26.94 11.82
C ALA A 762 -15.56 25.95 11.27
N ILE A 763 -14.30 26.40 11.09
CA ILE A 763 -13.16 25.55 10.71
C ILE A 763 -12.93 24.47 11.78
N ASP A 764 -13.00 24.81 13.08
CA ASP A 764 -12.88 23.81 14.16
C ASP A 764 -14.01 22.77 14.13
N ALA A 765 -15.22 23.19 13.74
CA ALA A 765 -16.40 22.33 13.68
C ALA A 765 -16.50 21.43 12.42
N ALA A 766 -15.77 21.74 11.35
CA ALA A 766 -15.72 20.92 10.12
C ALA A 766 -15.24 19.49 10.42
N THR A 767 -15.76 18.47 9.74
CA THR A 767 -15.32 17.07 9.95
C THR A 767 -14.58 16.47 8.75
N LYS A 768 -14.32 17.26 7.71
CA LYS A 768 -13.65 16.85 6.46
C LYS A 768 -13.13 18.05 5.68
N ALA A 769 -12.19 17.83 4.76
CA ALA A 769 -11.45 18.87 4.02
C ALA A 769 -12.36 19.89 3.29
N ASP A 770 -13.38 19.42 2.57
CA ASP A 770 -14.31 20.30 1.82
C ASP A 770 -15.15 21.22 2.73
N GLU A 771 -15.39 20.82 3.99
CA GLU A 771 -16.02 21.68 5.00
C GLU A 771 -15.05 22.70 5.60
N VAL A 772 -13.77 22.35 5.74
CA VAL A 772 -12.71 23.29 6.14
C VAL A 772 -12.62 24.41 5.09
N GLU A 773 -12.46 24.04 3.82
CA GLU A 773 -12.36 25.01 2.71
C GLU A 773 -13.61 25.90 2.59
N THR A 774 -14.81 25.29 2.67
CA THR A 774 -16.08 26.04 2.69
C THR A 774 -16.14 27.05 3.84
N ALA A 775 -15.58 26.71 5.02
CA ALA A 775 -15.53 27.61 6.18
C ALA A 775 -14.49 28.73 6.02
N THR A 776 -13.30 28.43 5.48
CA THR A 776 -12.24 29.42 5.17
C THR A 776 -12.77 30.49 4.23
N LEU A 777 -13.28 30.10 3.06
CA LEU A 777 -13.81 31.01 2.05
C LEU A 777 -15.01 31.83 2.57
N ALA A 778 -15.86 31.24 3.42
CA ALA A 778 -16.95 31.97 4.06
C ALA A 778 -16.44 33.05 5.04
N GLY A 779 -15.36 32.75 5.78
CA GLY A 779 -14.67 33.67 6.67
C GLY A 779 -14.03 34.84 5.92
N GLU A 780 -13.27 34.57 4.86
CA GLU A 780 -12.66 35.61 4.05
C GLU A 780 -13.71 36.55 3.42
N LYS A 781 -14.80 35.99 2.89
CA LYS A 781 -15.93 36.78 2.38
C LYS A 781 -16.52 37.70 3.44
N ALA A 782 -16.48 37.33 4.72
CA ALA A 782 -16.94 38.18 5.82
C ALA A 782 -15.92 39.28 6.14
N VAL A 783 -14.63 38.94 6.21
CA VAL A 783 -13.51 39.89 6.42
C VAL A 783 -13.48 40.97 5.33
N ALA A 784 -13.55 40.57 4.05
CA ALA A 784 -13.55 41.50 2.91
C ALA A 784 -14.73 42.49 2.92
N LYS A 785 -15.89 42.08 3.45
CA LYS A 785 -17.07 42.96 3.60
C LYS A 785 -16.90 44.00 4.69
N GLU A 786 -16.25 43.66 5.80
CA GLU A 786 -15.97 44.62 6.88
C GLU A 786 -14.89 45.64 6.48
N GLU A 787 -13.88 45.23 5.68
CA GLU A 787 -12.95 46.17 5.05
C GLU A 787 -13.66 47.15 4.10
N LEU A 788 -14.46 46.62 3.15
CA LEU A 788 -15.22 47.43 2.18
C LEU A 788 -16.15 48.43 2.89
N LYS A 789 -16.78 48.00 3.98
CA LYS A 789 -17.65 48.83 4.83
C LYS A 789 -16.88 49.97 5.51
N ALA A 790 -15.64 49.75 5.94
CA ALA A 790 -14.78 50.82 6.44
C ALA A 790 -14.41 51.82 5.33
N ALA A 791 -14.05 51.34 4.13
CA ALA A 791 -13.76 52.19 2.97
C ALA A 791 -14.98 53.04 2.53
N VAL A 792 -16.20 52.49 2.62
CA VAL A 792 -17.45 53.21 2.39
C VAL A 792 -17.64 54.36 3.38
N GLU A 793 -17.41 54.14 4.67
CA GLU A 793 -17.57 55.18 5.68
C GLU A 793 -16.48 56.26 5.58
N ASP A 794 -15.24 55.89 5.21
CA ASP A 794 -14.19 56.87 4.88
C ASP A 794 -14.60 57.76 3.68
N ALA A 795 -15.03 57.13 2.59
CA ALA A 795 -15.50 57.82 1.39
C ALA A 795 -16.66 58.78 1.66
N LYS A 796 -17.66 58.36 2.46
CA LYS A 796 -18.79 59.20 2.87
C LYS A 796 -18.33 60.41 3.67
N LYS A 797 -17.33 60.26 4.54
CA LYS A 797 -16.74 61.38 5.30
C LYS A 797 -15.95 62.34 4.43
N ALA A 798 -15.16 61.84 3.47
CA ALA A 798 -14.45 62.68 2.51
C ALA A 798 -15.43 63.54 1.69
N ILE A 799 -16.57 62.97 1.28
CA ILE A 799 -17.66 63.66 0.59
C ILE A 799 -18.32 64.72 1.50
N ASP A 800 -18.61 64.38 2.76
CA ASP A 800 -19.21 65.31 3.72
C ASP A 800 -18.29 66.48 4.07
N ALA A 801 -16.98 66.24 4.19
CA ALA A 801 -15.97 67.25 4.48
C ALA A 801 -15.79 68.27 3.35
N ASN A 802 -16.20 67.96 2.11
CA ASN A 802 -16.08 68.88 0.99
C ASN A 802 -17.06 70.07 1.13
N PRO A 803 -16.58 71.33 1.26
CA PRO A 803 -17.45 72.49 1.47
C PRO A 803 -18.07 73.02 0.17
N ASN A 804 -17.60 72.55 -1.00
CA ASN A 804 -18.02 73.08 -2.31
C ASN A 804 -19.13 72.23 -2.98
N LEU A 805 -19.62 71.18 -2.30
CA LEU A 805 -20.75 70.38 -2.73
C LEU A 805 -22.02 70.80 -1.97
N SER A 806 -23.13 70.92 -2.68
CA SER A 806 -24.45 71.07 -2.06
C SER A 806 -24.92 69.75 -1.42
N ASP A 807 -25.87 69.82 -0.48
CA ASP A 807 -26.42 68.63 0.20
C ASP A 807 -26.98 67.59 -0.79
N ALA A 808 -27.54 68.04 -1.92
CA ALA A 808 -28.06 67.16 -2.98
C ALA A 808 -26.95 66.45 -3.75
N GLU A 809 -25.83 67.12 -4.04
CA GLU A 809 -24.67 66.50 -4.68
C GLU A 809 -23.93 65.56 -3.73
N LYS A 810 -23.83 65.92 -2.43
CA LYS A 810 -23.31 65.02 -1.39
C LYS A 810 -24.13 63.75 -1.31
N GLN A 811 -25.46 63.85 -1.27
CA GLN A 811 -26.31 62.66 -1.25
C GLN A 811 -26.13 61.81 -2.51
N ALA A 812 -26.13 62.42 -3.71
CA ALA A 812 -25.93 61.68 -4.96
C ALA A 812 -24.57 60.96 -5.02
N ALA A 813 -23.50 61.57 -4.50
CA ALA A 813 -22.19 60.94 -4.40
C ALA A 813 -22.17 59.77 -3.39
N LYS A 814 -22.84 59.92 -2.24
CA LYS A 814 -23.01 58.85 -1.25
C LYS A 814 -23.82 57.67 -1.82
N ASP A 815 -24.90 57.96 -2.53
CA ASP A 815 -25.73 56.94 -3.20
C ASP A 815 -24.91 56.15 -4.25
N ALA A 816 -23.96 56.80 -4.93
CA ALA A 816 -23.05 56.15 -5.88
C ALA A 816 -21.98 55.27 -5.19
N VAL A 817 -21.45 55.72 -4.04
CA VAL A 817 -20.58 54.91 -3.17
C VAL A 817 -21.34 53.67 -2.66
N ASP A 818 -22.55 53.85 -2.12
CA ASP A 818 -23.39 52.75 -1.62
C ASP A 818 -23.77 51.75 -2.75
N ALA A 819 -24.06 52.24 -3.96
CA ALA A 819 -24.31 51.38 -5.12
C ALA A 819 -23.06 50.57 -5.55
N SER A 820 -21.87 51.18 -5.45
CA SER A 820 -20.59 50.51 -5.78
C SER A 820 -20.24 49.46 -4.74
N ALA A 821 -20.46 49.76 -3.45
CA ALA A 821 -20.31 48.81 -2.36
C ALA A 821 -21.30 47.63 -2.47
N ALA A 822 -22.56 47.88 -2.83
CA ALA A 822 -23.53 46.82 -3.08
C ALA A 822 -23.14 45.92 -4.27
N ALA A 823 -22.52 46.49 -5.31
CA ALA A 823 -22.00 45.72 -6.44
C ALA A 823 -20.78 44.86 -6.06
N ALA A 824 -19.87 45.40 -5.23
CA ALA A 824 -18.71 44.68 -4.71
C ALA A 824 -19.10 43.56 -3.73
N ASN A 825 -20.00 43.82 -2.77
CA ASN A 825 -20.56 42.80 -1.87
C ASN A 825 -21.17 41.63 -2.66
N LYS A 826 -21.96 41.94 -3.71
CA LYS A 826 -22.55 40.92 -4.59
C LYS A 826 -21.51 40.14 -5.40
N ALA A 827 -20.35 40.72 -5.68
CA ALA A 827 -19.24 40.00 -6.30
C ALA A 827 -18.56 39.07 -5.29
N ILE A 828 -18.20 39.58 -4.10
CA ILE A 828 -17.63 38.81 -2.97
C ILE A 828 -18.53 37.62 -2.58
N ASP A 829 -19.84 37.82 -2.49
CA ASP A 829 -20.80 36.72 -2.23
C ASP A 829 -20.70 35.59 -3.26
N GLY A 830 -20.48 35.94 -4.53
CA GLY A 830 -20.46 35.04 -5.67
C GLY A 830 -19.10 34.47 -6.05
N SER A 831 -18.01 34.92 -5.43
CA SER A 831 -16.65 34.37 -5.59
C SER A 831 -16.62 32.90 -5.17
N THR A 832 -15.86 32.03 -5.85
CA THR A 832 -15.68 30.63 -5.44
C THR A 832 -14.31 30.32 -4.84
N SER A 833 -13.40 31.28 -4.79
CA SER A 833 -12.08 31.13 -4.15
C SER A 833 -11.60 32.42 -3.50
N SER A 834 -10.59 32.32 -2.63
CA SER A 834 -9.93 33.43 -1.93
C SER A 834 -9.40 34.47 -2.92
N VAL A 835 -8.80 34.01 -4.02
CA VAL A 835 -8.34 34.85 -5.14
C VAL A 835 -9.48 35.66 -5.78
N GLU A 836 -10.66 35.06 -5.97
CA GLU A 836 -11.83 35.77 -6.49
C GLU A 836 -12.44 36.74 -5.48
N VAL A 837 -12.34 36.47 -4.17
CA VAL A 837 -12.77 37.41 -3.11
C VAL A 837 -11.90 38.66 -3.14
N GLN A 838 -10.57 38.50 -3.17
CA GLN A 838 -9.61 39.60 -3.25
C GLN A 838 -9.83 40.45 -4.51
N ALA A 839 -9.96 39.82 -5.68
CA ALA A 839 -10.20 40.53 -6.94
C ALA A 839 -11.55 41.30 -6.97
N ALA A 840 -12.57 40.78 -6.28
CA ALA A 840 -13.85 41.48 -6.11
C ALA A 840 -13.73 42.69 -5.17
N LYS A 841 -12.96 42.55 -4.09
CA LYS A 841 -12.67 43.58 -3.08
C LYS A 841 -11.91 44.76 -3.67
N ASP A 842 -10.76 44.51 -4.31
CA ASP A 842 -9.90 45.58 -4.86
C ASP A 842 -10.61 46.41 -5.93
N LYS A 843 -11.41 45.73 -6.77
CA LYS A 843 -12.28 46.39 -7.75
C LYS A 843 -13.38 47.24 -7.09
N GLY A 844 -13.91 46.80 -5.95
CA GLY A 844 -14.86 47.56 -5.13
C GLY A 844 -14.22 48.82 -4.55
N ASN A 845 -13.06 48.67 -3.90
CA ASN A 845 -12.29 49.78 -3.33
C ASN A 845 -11.89 50.80 -4.40
N ALA A 846 -11.43 50.35 -5.57
CA ALA A 846 -11.12 51.22 -6.71
C ALA A 846 -12.34 52.01 -7.21
N ALA A 847 -13.51 51.37 -7.31
CA ALA A 847 -14.75 52.05 -7.69
C ALA A 847 -15.21 53.07 -6.63
N ILE A 848 -15.06 52.76 -5.35
CA ILE A 848 -15.35 53.72 -4.26
C ILE A 848 -14.40 54.93 -4.34
N ALA A 849 -13.10 54.71 -4.55
CA ALA A 849 -12.13 55.78 -4.73
C ALA A 849 -12.42 56.66 -5.96
N GLU A 850 -12.87 56.06 -7.07
CA GLU A 850 -13.32 56.80 -8.27
C GLU A 850 -14.54 57.68 -7.97
N ASN A 851 -15.53 57.19 -7.21
CA ASN A 851 -16.68 58.01 -6.79
C ASN A 851 -16.27 59.20 -5.91
N VAL A 852 -15.32 59.01 -4.97
CA VAL A 852 -14.78 60.11 -4.14
C VAL A 852 -14.04 61.13 -4.99
N LEU A 853 -13.26 60.68 -5.99
CA LEU A 853 -12.59 61.55 -6.94
C LEU A 853 -13.59 62.34 -7.79
N ASP A 854 -14.67 61.72 -8.26
CA ASP A 854 -15.70 62.39 -9.05
C ASP A 854 -16.52 63.40 -8.23
N ALA A 855 -16.79 63.10 -6.95
CA ALA A 855 -17.34 64.07 -6.00
C ALA A 855 -16.38 65.25 -5.77
N ALA A 856 -15.07 65.00 -5.68
CA ALA A 856 -14.05 66.04 -5.59
C ALA A 856 -13.98 66.89 -6.87
N LYS A 857 -14.05 66.28 -8.06
CA LYS A 857 -14.15 66.97 -9.35
C LYS A 857 -15.37 67.89 -9.40
N GLN A 858 -16.52 67.42 -8.93
CA GLN A 858 -17.74 68.22 -8.90
C GLN A 858 -17.61 69.40 -7.93
N GLY A 859 -17.05 69.20 -6.74
CA GLY A 859 -16.76 70.29 -5.81
C GLY A 859 -15.77 71.32 -6.39
N ALA A 860 -14.76 70.86 -7.14
CA ALA A 860 -13.83 71.75 -7.84
C ALA A 860 -14.53 72.60 -8.92
N LYS A 861 -15.44 72.01 -9.71
CA LYS A 861 -16.27 72.74 -10.70
C LYS A 861 -17.16 73.79 -10.03
N ASN A 862 -17.83 73.43 -8.94
CA ASN A 862 -18.71 74.35 -8.21
C ASN A 862 -17.93 75.55 -7.67
N LYS A 863 -16.75 75.32 -7.09
CA LYS A 863 -15.86 76.38 -6.63
C LYS A 863 -15.37 77.27 -7.79
N LEU A 864 -14.96 76.65 -8.91
CA LEU A 864 -14.55 77.35 -10.13
C LEU A 864 -15.66 78.26 -10.68
N MET A 865 -16.91 77.77 -10.69
CA MET A 865 -18.08 78.54 -11.08
C MET A 865 -18.36 79.69 -10.11
N GLU A 866 -18.24 79.47 -8.80
CA GLU A 866 -18.41 80.55 -7.79
C GLU A 866 -17.34 81.65 -7.93
N GLU A 867 -16.08 81.28 -8.21
CA GLU A 867 -14.99 82.22 -8.49
C GLU A 867 -15.23 82.99 -9.80
N ALA A 868 -15.68 82.31 -10.86
CA ALA A 868 -16.06 82.93 -12.13
C ALA A 868 -17.24 83.91 -11.97
N ASP A 869 -18.29 83.55 -11.23
CA ASP A 869 -19.46 84.40 -11.02
C ASP A 869 -19.13 85.62 -10.15
N LYS A 870 -18.24 85.49 -9.16
CA LYS A 870 -17.68 86.63 -8.42
C LYS A 870 -16.93 87.59 -9.35
N ALA A 871 -16.09 87.07 -10.26
CA ALA A 871 -15.37 87.88 -11.23
C ALA A 871 -16.31 88.58 -12.23
N LYS A 872 -17.31 87.86 -12.77
CA LYS A 872 -18.36 88.41 -13.64
C LYS A 872 -19.16 89.51 -12.94
N ALA A 873 -19.51 89.33 -11.67
CA ALA A 873 -20.20 90.34 -10.86
C ALA A 873 -19.35 91.58 -10.59
N ALA A 874 -18.03 91.42 -10.39
CA ALA A 874 -17.09 92.54 -10.27
C ALA A 874 -16.98 93.33 -11.59
N ILE A 875 -16.94 92.65 -12.73
CA ILE A 875 -17.01 93.26 -14.07
C ILE A 875 -18.32 94.02 -14.27
N ASP A 876 -19.46 93.46 -13.85
CA ASP A 876 -20.75 94.15 -13.90
C ASP A 876 -20.79 95.42 -13.03
N ALA A 877 -20.23 95.35 -11.82
CA ALA A 877 -20.16 96.48 -10.90
C ALA A 877 -19.20 97.59 -11.33
N ASN A 878 -18.22 97.31 -12.21
CA ASN A 878 -17.20 98.27 -12.63
C ASN A 878 -17.81 99.41 -13.49
N PRO A 879 -17.77 100.68 -13.07
CA PRO A 879 -18.35 101.79 -13.82
C PRO A 879 -17.50 102.25 -15.03
N ASN A 880 -16.25 101.80 -15.12
CA ASN A 880 -15.28 102.26 -16.13
C ASN A 880 -15.25 101.41 -17.41
N LEU A 881 -16.03 100.31 -17.47
CA LEU A 881 -16.14 99.45 -18.66
C LEU A 881 -17.48 99.69 -19.38
N THR A 882 -17.43 99.77 -20.72
CA THR A 882 -18.63 99.82 -21.57
C THR A 882 -19.40 98.49 -21.57
N PRO A 883 -20.69 98.46 -21.97
CA PRO A 883 -21.45 97.22 -22.10
C PRO A 883 -20.77 96.17 -23.01
N GLU A 884 -20.16 96.62 -24.10
CA GLU A 884 -19.42 95.79 -25.05
C GLU A 884 -18.14 95.20 -24.43
N GLU A 885 -17.35 96.00 -23.72
CA GLU A 885 -16.14 95.53 -23.01
C GLU A 885 -16.46 94.56 -21.88
N LYS A 886 -17.56 94.81 -21.14
CA LYS A 886 -18.06 93.87 -20.11
C LYS A 886 -18.48 92.54 -20.72
N ALA A 887 -19.15 92.54 -21.88
CA ALA A 887 -19.53 91.31 -22.56
C ALA A 887 -18.30 90.51 -23.03
N ALA A 888 -17.28 91.19 -23.58
CA ALA A 888 -16.02 90.54 -23.99
C ALA A 888 -15.25 89.96 -22.78
N ALA A 889 -15.15 90.70 -21.67
CA ALA A 889 -14.47 90.24 -20.46
C ALA A 889 -15.12 88.98 -19.86
N LYS A 890 -16.45 88.89 -19.83
CA LYS A 890 -17.15 87.70 -19.36
C LYS A 890 -16.95 86.50 -20.29
N ALA A 891 -16.91 86.72 -21.61
CA ALA A 891 -16.63 85.65 -22.57
C ALA A 891 -15.23 85.05 -22.44
N GLU A 892 -14.22 85.85 -22.03
CA GLU A 892 -12.89 85.34 -21.69
C GLU A 892 -12.90 84.52 -20.40
N ILE A 893 -13.66 84.93 -19.38
CA ILE A 893 -13.90 84.11 -18.18
C ILE A 893 -14.60 82.80 -18.55
N ASP A 894 -15.66 82.84 -19.36
CA ASP A 894 -16.41 81.64 -19.77
C ASP A 894 -15.50 80.65 -20.52
N LYS A 895 -14.63 81.13 -21.41
CA LYS A 895 -13.63 80.30 -22.10
C LYS A 895 -12.59 79.71 -21.14
N ALA A 896 -12.09 80.49 -20.18
CA ALA A 896 -11.14 80.00 -19.18
C ALA A 896 -11.80 78.97 -18.24
N VAL A 897 -13.08 79.13 -17.93
CA VAL A 897 -13.90 78.16 -17.18
C VAL A 897 -14.05 76.86 -17.98
N GLU A 898 -14.35 76.91 -19.28
CA GLU A 898 -14.42 75.71 -20.14
C GLU A 898 -13.09 74.94 -20.16
N GLU A 899 -11.96 75.65 -20.36
CA GLU A 899 -10.62 75.04 -20.36
C GLU A 899 -10.27 74.42 -18.99
N ALA A 900 -10.59 75.08 -17.89
CA ALA A 900 -10.38 74.55 -16.54
C ALA A 900 -11.32 73.37 -16.20
N ILE A 901 -12.57 73.36 -16.69
CA ILE A 901 -13.48 72.21 -16.54
C ILE A 901 -12.95 70.99 -17.28
N ILE A 902 -12.36 71.16 -18.46
CA ILE A 902 -11.70 70.07 -19.20
C ILE A 902 -10.54 69.49 -18.38
N ALA A 903 -9.69 70.36 -17.80
CA ALA A 903 -8.61 69.93 -16.92
C ALA A 903 -9.13 69.18 -15.68
N ILE A 904 -10.20 69.67 -15.03
CA ILE A 904 -10.82 69.02 -13.86
C ILE A 904 -11.35 67.62 -14.22
N ASN A 905 -12.03 67.48 -15.35
CA ASN A 905 -12.53 66.18 -15.81
C ASN A 905 -11.38 65.19 -16.09
N GLY A 906 -10.25 65.68 -16.62
CA GLY A 906 -9.06 64.88 -16.91
C GLY A 906 -8.15 64.58 -15.70
N ALA A 907 -8.41 65.18 -14.53
CA ALA A 907 -7.60 64.95 -13.34
C ALA A 907 -7.82 63.54 -12.76
N GLY A 908 -6.74 62.76 -12.66
CA GLY A 908 -6.76 61.40 -12.10
C GLY A 908 -6.61 61.31 -10.59
N THR A 909 -6.34 62.42 -9.88
CA THR A 909 -6.12 62.42 -8.43
C THR A 909 -6.65 63.70 -7.77
N HIS A 910 -6.94 63.62 -6.47
CA HIS A 910 -7.36 64.79 -5.69
C HIS A 910 -6.27 65.88 -5.64
N HIS A 911 -5.00 65.49 -5.68
CA HIS A 911 -3.88 66.45 -5.74
C HIS A 911 -3.92 67.28 -7.02
N ALA A 912 -4.08 66.64 -8.18
CA ALA A 912 -4.18 67.32 -9.48
C ALA A 912 -5.37 68.29 -9.55
N LEU A 913 -6.47 68.02 -8.82
CA LEU A 913 -7.60 68.95 -8.71
C LEU A 913 -7.27 70.23 -7.94
N GLY A 914 -6.42 70.16 -6.91
CA GLY A 914 -6.02 71.32 -6.11
C GLY A 914 -5.15 72.33 -6.86
N GLU A 915 -4.50 71.91 -7.95
CA GLU A 915 -3.65 72.76 -8.78
C GLU A 915 -4.45 73.57 -9.83
N ILE A 916 -5.63 73.11 -10.24
CA ILE A 916 -6.42 73.73 -11.32
C ILE A 916 -7.18 74.95 -10.80
N LYS A 917 -6.91 76.12 -11.40
CA LYS A 917 -7.46 77.43 -11.02
C LYS A 917 -7.71 78.27 -12.27
N LEU A 918 -8.57 79.29 -12.16
CA LEU A 918 -8.72 80.29 -13.22
C LEU A 918 -7.47 81.18 -13.29
N PRO A 919 -6.94 81.48 -14.49
CA PRO A 919 -5.81 82.38 -14.64
C PRO A 919 -6.21 83.81 -14.26
N LEU A 920 -5.31 84.53 -13.57
CA LEU A 920 -5.55 85.89 -13.10
C LEU A 920 -5.84 86.87 -14.26
N SER A 921 -5.25 86.67 -15.44
CA SER A 921 -5.58 87.45 -16.64
C SER A 921 -7.02 87.28 -17.14
N ALA A 922 -7.67 86.15 -16.86
CA ALA A 922 -9.11 86.00 -17.12
C ALA A 922 -9.96 86.63 -16.00
N LEU A 923 -9.50 86.55 -14.74
CA LEU A 923 -10.20 87.10 -13.58
C LEU A 923 -10.13 88.63 -13.49
N ILE A 924 -9.12 89.25 -14.10
CA ILE A 924 -8.78 90.68 -13.95
C ILE A 924 -8.65 91.32 -15.33
N LYS A 925 -9.68 92.05 -15.77
CA LYS A 925 -9.62 92.84 -17.01
C LYS A 925 -8.99 94.21 -16.70
N PRO A 926 -7.82 94.57 -17.27
CA PRO A 926 -7.22 95.88 -17.04
C PRO A 926 -8.03 97.01 -17.70
N VAL A 927 -8.53 97.92 -16.87
CA VAL A 927 -9.15 99.19 -17.27
C VAL A 927 -8.09 100.08 -17.90
N VAL A 928 -8.31 100.44 -19.16
CA VAL A 928 -7.42 101.28 -19.96
C VAL A 928 -8.03 102.67 -20.16
N THR A 929 -7.21 103.72 -20.14
CA THR A 929 -7.65 105.08 -20.44
C THR A 929 -6.88 105.63 -21.64
N VAL A 930 -7.60 105.88 -22.74
CA VAL A 930 -7.03 106.41 -23.99
C VAL A 930 -6.40 107.78 -23.76
N THR A 931 -5.07 107.81 -23.72
CA THR A 931 -4.28 108.99 -23.40
C THR A 931 -3.90 109.73 -24.70
N PRO A 932 -4.22 111.03 -24.87
CA PRO A 932 -3.77 111.79 -26.02
C PRO A 932 -2.28 112.11 -25.94
N VAL A 933 -1.53 111.63 -26.94
CA VAL A 933 -0.06 111.71 -27.06
C VAL A 933 0.34 112.37 -28.38
N LEU A 934 1.59 112.85 -28.46
CA LEU A 934 2.04 113.62 -29.64
C LEU A 934 2.29 112.72 -30.87
N ASP A 935 2.94 111.56 -30.64
CA ASP A 935 3.14 110.50 -31.64
C ASP A 935 2.75 109.14 -31.03
N PRO A 936 1.57 108.59 -31.36
CA PRO A 936 1.10 107.30 -30.86
C PRO A 936 2.02 106.10 -31.14
N ASN A 937 3.00 106.22 -32.05
CA ASN A 937 3.89 105.11 -32.43
C ASN A 937 5.29 105.22 -31.79
N ASN A 938 5.58 106.32 -31.07
CA ASN A 938 6.87 106.53 -30.42
C ASN A 938 6.69 107.43 -29.17
N LEU A 939 6.31 106.80 -28.07
CA LEU A 939 6.10 107.46 -26.78
C LEU A 939 7.41 107.98 -26.17
N THR A 940 7.31 109.15 -25.55
CA THR A 940 8.34 109.69 -24.65
C THR A 940 8.32 108.98 -23.30
N GLU A 941 9.41 109.11 -22.52
CA GLU A 941 9.50 108.52 -21.18
C GLU A 941 8.46 109.12 -20.21
N GLU A 942 8.05 110.37 -20.43
CA GLU A 942 6.99 111.04 -19.68
C GLU A 942 5.59 110.51 -20.04
N GLU A 943 5.31 110.26 -21.34
CA GLU A 943 4.07 109.63 -21.79
C GLU A 943 3.96 108.17 -21.31
N ILE A 944 5.06 107.41 -21.36
CA ILE A 944 5.14 106.02 -20.83
C ILE A 944 4.86 105.99 -19.33
N ALA A 945 5.50 106.87 -18.54
CA ALA A 945 5.28 106.95 -17.11
C ALA A 945 3.83 107.33 -16.77
N ARG A 946 3.22 108.23 -17.57
CA ARG A 946 1.82 108.64 -17.42
C ARG A 946 0.84 107.51 -17.72
N ILE A 947 1.06 106.76 -18.82
CA ILE A 947 0.24 105.60 -19.19
C ILE A 947 0.36 104.50 -18.13
N LYS A 948 1.58 104.22 -17.63
CA LYS A 948 1.79 103.25 -16.55
C LYS A 948 1.10 103.69 -15.25
N ALA A 949 1.25 104.95 -14.85
CA ALA A 949 0.57 105.49 -13.67
C ALA A 949 -0.96 105.45 -13.82
N LEU A 950 -1.51 105.72 -15.00
CA LEU A 950 -2.95 105.59 -15.27
C LEU A 950 -3.41 104.13 -15.23
N LEU A 951 -2.61 103.17 -15.70
CA LEU A 951 -2.92 101.74 -15.55
C LEU A 951 -2.90 101.32 -14.08
N GLU A 952 -1.94 101.80 -13.28
CA GLU A 952 -1.83 101.54 -11.84
C GLU A 952 -2.92 102.26 -11.02
N GLU A 953 -3.40 103.43 -11.46
CA GLU A 953 -4.45 104.22 -10.80
C GLU A 953 -5.86 103.70 -11.10
N ASN A 954 -6.10 103.23 -12.33
CA ASN A 954 -7.42 102.74 -12.75
C ASN A 954 -7.64 101.25 -12.41
N ASN A 955 -6.64 100.52 -11.92
CA ASN A 955 -6.71 99.08 -11.64
C ASN A 955 -6.13 98.68 -10.29
N THR A 956 -6.82 97.77 -9.62
CA THR A 956 -6.31 97.09 -8.42
C THR A 956 -5.61 95.79 -8.81
N PHE A 957 -4.32 95.86 -9.15
CA PHE A 957 -3.55 94.67 -9.50
C PHE A 957 -3.10 93.87 -8.26
N PRO A 958 -3.01 92.52 -8.35
CA PRO A 958 -2.43 91.69 -7.31
C PRO A 958 -0.96 92.02 -7.04
N GLU A 959 -0.53 91.84 -5.79
CA GLU A 959 0.87 92.05 -5.40
C GLU A 959 1.81 91.10 -6.16
N GLY A 960 2.81 91.67 -6.83
CA GLY A 960 3.71 90.94 -7.75
C GLY A 960 3.35 91.07 -9.24
N THR A 961 2.30 91.81 -9.61
CA THR A 961 1.98 92.11 -11.02
C THR A 961 3.00 93.05 -11.64
N GLU A 962 3.51 92.72 -12.83
CA GLU A 962 4.50 93.49 -13.57
C GLU A 962 3.88 94.14 -14.83
N ILE A 963 3.81 95.48 -14.84
CA ILE A 963 3.30 96.27 -15.97
C ILE A 963 4.46 96.82 -16.79
N ILE A 964 4.51 96.44 -18.07
CA ILE A 964 5.54 96.85 -19.03
C ILE A 964 4.87 97.65 -20.16
N VAL A 965 5.15 98.96 -20.23
CA VAL A 965 4.68 99.86 -21.29
C VAL A 965 5.83 100.13 -22.26
N SER A 966 5.67 99.75 -23.52
CA SER A 966 6.67 99.86 -24.59
C SER A 966 6.64 101.21 -25.31
N LYS A 967 7.71 101.55 -26.03
CA LYS A 967 7.80 102.80 -26.83
C LYS A 967 6.83 102.87 -28.00
N ASP A 968 6.34 101.74 -28.49
CA ASP A 968 5.30 101.63 -29.53
C ASP A 968 3.88 101.63 -28.95
N ALA A 969 3.73 101.95 -27.65
CA ALA A 969 2.49 101.90 -26.89
C ALA A 969 1.86 100.50 -26.74
N SER A 970 2.59 99.41 -27.01
CA SER A 970 2.15 98.09 -26.55
C SER A 970 2.31 97.98 -25.03
N VAL A 971 1.36 97.34 -24.34
CA VAL A 971 1.47 97.08 -22.89
C VAL A 971 1.31 95.59 -22.62
N SER A 972 2.23 95.03 -21.84
CA SER A 972 2.09 93.69 -21.28
C SER A 972 1.95 93.79 -19.76
N ILE A 973 0.97 93.08 -19.23
CA ILE A 973 0.70 92.99 -17.79
C ILE A 973 0.85 91.52 -17.42
N LYS A 974 1.85 91.21 -16.60
CA LYS A 974 2.14 89.84 -16.15
C LYS A 974 1.73 89.68 -14.70
N TYR A 975 0.86 88.71 -14.43
CA TYR A 975 0.32 88.45 -13.10
C TYR A 975 1.19 87.45 -12.29
N PRO A 976 1.03 87.38 -10.95
CA PRO A 976 1.82 86.50 -10.08
C PRO A 976 1.70 85.00 -10.37
N ASP A 977 0.59 84.56 -10.98
CA ASP A 977 0.36 83.17 -11.40
C ASP A 977 1.05 82.82 -12.73
N GLY A 978 1.73 83.79 -13.36
CA GLY A 978 2.39 83.65 -14.65
C GLY A 978 1.50 83.93 -15.86
N SER A 979 0.20 84.20 -15.68
CA SER A 979 -0.68 84.64 -16.76
C SER A 979 -0.31 86.05 -17.25
N ILE A 980 -0.64 86.38 -18.51
CA ILE A 980 -0.22 87.62 -19.16
C ILE A 980 -1.38 88.20 -19.98
N ASP A 981 -1.73 89.46 -19.69
CA ASP A 981 -2.52 90.31 -20.59
C ASP A 981 -1.62 91.10 -21.54
N LEU A 982 -2.16 91.36 -22.73
CA LEU A 982 -1.56 92.20 -23.76
C LEU A 982 -2.58 93.22 -24.26
N ILE A 983 -2.33 94.50 -23.97
CA ILE A 983 -3.16 95.62 -24.41
C ILE A 983 -2.55 96.23 -25.66
N LEU A 984 -3.38 96.51 -26.67
CA LEU A 984 -2.92 97.02 -27.95
C LEU A 984 -2.72 98.54 -27.93
N PRO A 985 -1.76 99.09 -28.71
CA PRO A 985 -1.51 100.54 -28.81
C PRO A 985 -2.78 101.39 -29.02
N ALA A 986 -3.69 100.95 -29.88
CA ALA A 986 -4.91 101.66 -30.21
C ALA A 986 -5.93 101.78 -29.04
N GLU A 987 -5.77 100.97 -27.99
CA GLU A 987 -6.65 100.93 -26.82
C GLU A 987 -6.17 101.88 -25.70
N ILE A 988 -4.90 102.31 -25.72
CA ILE A 988 -4.33 103.17 -24.69
C ILE A 988 -3.88 104.55 -25.17
N VAL A 989 -3.70 104.78 -26.48
CA VAL A 989 -3.24 106.08 -27.00
C VAL A 989 -4.02 106.60 -28.20
N LYS A 990 -4.25 107.92 -28.23
CA LYS A 990 -4.78 108.65 -29.40
C LYS A 990 -3.86 109.81 -29.77
N GLN A 991 -3.94 110.30 -31.01
CA GLN A 991 -3.21 111.52 -31.40
C GLN A 991 -3.89 112.78 -30.84
N ALA A 992 -3.09 113.73 -30.33
CA ALA A 992 -3.57 115.00 -29.79
C ALA A 992 -4.11 115.98 -30.87
N ASP A 993 -5.05 116.86 -30.51
CA ASP A 993 -5.60 117.90 -31.38
C ASP A 993 -4.63 119.10 -31.48
N THR A 994 -4.13 119.37 -32.69
CA THR A 994 -3.17 120.45 -32.97
C THR A 994 -3.81 121.68 -33.62
N THR A 995 -5.14 121.74 -33.77
CA THR A 995 -5.80 122.83 -34.51
C THR A 995 -5.63 124.23 -33.87
N ALA A 996 -5.58 125.29 -34.68
CA ALA A 996 -5.35 126.66 -34.22
C ALA A 996 -6.67 127.45 -33.96
N PRO A 997 -6.75 128.31 -32.92
CA PRO A 997 -7.91 129.17 -32.64
C PRO A 997 -8.21 130.19 -33.75
N ALA A 998 -9.47 130.37 -34.12
CA ALA A 998 -9.86 131.28 -35.21
C ALA A 998 -9.89 132.75 -34.75
N ILE A 999 -9.43 133.68 -35.60
CA ILE A 999 -9.45 135.14 -35.34
C ILE A 999 -10.17 135.86 -36.49
N THR A 1000 -11.16 136.70 -36.17
CA THR A 1000 -12.04 137.42 -37.12
C THR A 1000 -12.45 138.79 -36.59
N ASP A 1001 -13.00 139.70 -37.42
CA ASP A 1001 -13.68 140.92 -36.95
C ASP A 1001 -15.23 140.82 -37.00
N ASP A 1002 -15.90 141.64 -36.18
CA ASP A 1002 -17.35 141.83 -36.21
C ASP A 1002 -17.76 143.09 -36.99
N ALA A 1003 -19.03 143.15 -37.40
CA ALA A 1003 -19.58 144.29 -38.16
C ALA A 1003 -19.67 145.62 -37.35
N LYS A 1004 -19.23 145.63 -36.09
CA LYS A 1004 -19.13 146.83 -35.22
C LYS A 1004 -17.67 147.28 -35.05
N GLY A 1005 -16.72 146.62 -35.71
CA GLY A 1005 -15.30 146.94 -35.64
C GLY A 1005 -14.61 146.43 -34.37
N ASN A 1006 -15.03 145.28 -33.83
CA ASN A 1006 -14.34 144.55 -32.76
C ASN A 1006 -13.63 143.30 -33.30
N ILE A 1007 -12.65 142.77 -32.57
CA ILE A 1007 -11.98 141.50 -32.92
C ILE A 1007 -12.56 140.37 -32.07
N VAL A 1008 -12.81 139.22 -32.71
CA VAL A 1008 -13.43 138.03 -32.14
C VAL A 1008 -12.49 136.85 -32.33
N VAL A 1009 -12.20 136.13 -31.24
CA VAL A 1009 -11.31 134.96 -31.21
C VAL A 1009 -12.04 133.75 -30.64
N ALA A 1010 -12.04 132.63 -31.36
CA ALA A 1010 -12.73 131.41 -30.95
C ALA A 1010 -11.74 130.26 -30.68
N PRO A 1011 -11.83 129.58 -29.52
CA PRO A 1011 -10.98 128.43 -29.19
C PRO A 1011 -11.29 127.20 -30.04
N THR A 1012 -10.40 126.20 -29.98
CA THR A 1012 -10.62 124.90 -30.61
C THR A 1012 -11.47 123.96 -29.76
N LYS A 1013 -11.95 122.86 -30.36
CA LYS A 1013 -13.01 122.03 -29.79
C LYS A 1013 -12.56 121.24 -28.56
N GLU A 1014 -11.33 120.71 -28.57
CA GLU A 1014 -10.75 119.95 -27.44
C GLU A 1014 -9.92 120.84 -26.48
N ALA A 1015 -9.92 122.16 -26.66
CA ALA A 1015 -9.25 123.08 -25.77
C ALA A 1015 -9.90 123.14 -24.37
N VAL A 1016 -9.07 123.16 -23.33
CA VAL A 1016 -9.46 123.47 -21.94
C VAL A 1016 -8.80 124.75 -21.41
N GLU A 1017 -7.70 125.17 -22.05
CA GLU A 1017 -7.09 126.49 -21.88
C GLU A 1017 -6.85 127.07 -23.28
N PHE A 1018 -7.03 128.37 -23.44
CA PHE A 1018 -6.51 129.07 -24.61
C PHE A 1018 -6.07 130.48 -24.27
N VAL A 1019 -5.15 130.98 -25.08
CA VAL A 1019 -4.37 132.17 -24.80
C VAL A 1019 -4.44 133.10 -26.01
N VAL A 1020 -4.79 134.36 -25.80
CA VAL A 1020 -4.89 135.41 -26.81
C VAL A 1020 -3.99 136.58 -26.42
N THR A 1021 -3.29 137.19 -27.39
CA THR A 1021 -2.57 138.46 -27.18
C THR A 1021 -2.98 139.51 -28.20
N TYR A 1022 -2.99 140.78 -27.80
CA TYR A 1022 -3.24 141.92 -28.70
C TYR A 1022 -2.47 143.15 -28.21
N VAL A 1023 -2.43 144.24 -28.99
CA VAL A 1023 -1.78 145.50 -28.58
C VAL A 1023 -2.83 146.60 -28.40
N ASP A 1024 -2.86 147.21 -27.22
CA ASP A 1024 -3.82 148.26 -26.88
C ASP A 1024 -3.51 149.62 -27.53
N ASN A 1025 -4.46 150.55 -27.49
CA ASN A 1025 -4.33 151.90 -28.04
C ASN A 1025 -3.18 152.74 -27.46
N ASN A 1026 -2.63 152.39 -26.30
CA ASN A 1026 -1.42 153.02 -25.73
C ASN A 1026 -0.12 152.40 -26.30
N GLY A 1027 -0.23 151.34 -27.10
CA GLY A 1027 0.89 150.60 -27.69
C GLY A 1027 1.44 149.48 -26.80
N LYS A 1028 0.70 149.04 -25.77
CA LYS A 1028 1.15 147.99 -24.86
C LYS A 1028 0.51 146.65 -25.23
N ALA A 1029 1.31 145.58 -25.27
CA ALA A 1029 0.80 144.23 -25.45
C ALA A 1029 0.01 143.77 -24.20
N GLN A 1030 -1.12 143.10 -24.44
CA GLN A 1030 -2.03 142.52 -23.46
C GLN A 1030 -2.12 141.01 -23.69
N LEU A 1031 -2.28 140.25 -22.61
CA LEU A 1031 -2.34 138.78 -22.60
C LEU A 1031 -3.62 138.35 -21.88
N VAL A 1032 -4.52 137.72 -22.63
CA VAL A 1032 -5.78 137.15 -22.14
C VAL A 1032 -5.60 135.64 -22.09
N ILE A 1033 -5.69 135.07 -20.89
CA ILE A 1033 -5.80 133.62 -20.70
C ILE A 1033 -7.26 133.32 -20.39
N VAL A 1034 -7.81 132.29 -21.03
CA VAL A 1034 -9.18 131.83 -20.82
C VAL A 1034 -9.14 130.34 -20.54
N THR A 1035 -9.77 129.92 -19.44
CA THR A 1035 -9.79 128.54 -18.99
C THR A 1035 -11.21 128.02 -18.87
N LYS A 1036 -11.39 126.75 -19.21
CA LYS A 1036 -12.63 126.00 -19.11
C LYS A 1036 -12.67 125.29 -17.76
N GLY A 1037 -13.63 125.64 -16.91
CA GLY A 1037 -13.84 124.97 -15.63
C GLY A 1037 -14.34 123.54 -15.80
N ALA A 1038 -14.29 122.76 -14.72
CA ALA A 1038 -14.88 121.41 -14.66
C ALA A 1038 -16.42 121.42 -14.85
N ASP A 1039 -17.08 122.57 -14.72
CA ASP A 1039 -18.49 122.78 -15.06
C ASP A 1039 -18.73 123.02 -16.56
N GLY A 1040 -17.67 122.95 -17.37
CA GLY A 1040 -17.70 123.14 -18.82
C GLY A 1040 -17.72 124.60 -19.27
N LYS A 1041 -17.71 125.58 -18.36
CA LYS A 1041 -17.80 127.00 -18.72
C LYS A 1041 -16.44 127.67 -18.85
N TRP A 1042 -16.35 128.59 -19.80
CA TRP A 1042 -15.15 129.39 -20.04
C TRP A 1042 -15.14 130.67 -19.20
N THR A 1043 -13.97 131.00 -18.64
CA THR A 1043 -13.79 132.18 -17.79
C THR A 1043 -12.45 132.87 -18.09
N THR A 1044 -12.39 134.19 -17.86
CA THR A 1044 -11.15 134.96 -17.84
C THR A 1044 -11.17 135.97 -16.69
N THR A 1045 -9.99 136.40 -16.26
CA THR A 1045 -9.81 137.45 -15.25
C THR A 1045 -9.66 138.85 -15.84
N ASP A 1046 -9.47 138.97 -17.16
CA ASP A 1046 -9.37 140.27 -17.83
C ASP A 1046 -10.76 140.95 -17.91
N LYS A 1047 -10.81 142.26 -17.60
CA LYS A 1047 -12.04 143.05 -17.55
C LYS A 1047 -12.26 143.92 -18.80
N VAL A 1048 -11.29 143.99 -19.71
CA VAL A 1048 -11.37 144.81 -20.93
C VAL A 1048 -12.03 144.04 -22.08
N VAL A 1049 -11.85 142.71 -22.10
CA VAL A 1049 -12.44 141.81 -23.10
C VAL A 1049 -13.67 141.10 -22.54
N ILE A 1050 -14.56 140.67 -23.45
CA ILE A 1050 -15.77 139.92 -23.09
C ILE A 1050 -15.58 138.47 -23.54
N VAL A 1051 -15.83 137.50 -22.67
CA VAL A 1051 -15.81 136.07 -23.00
C VAL A 1051 -17.21 135.51 -22.94
N ASP A 1052 -17.63 134.80 -23.99
CA ASP A 1052 -18.84 133.99 -23.95
C ASP A 1052 -18.58 132.73 -23.10
N PRO A 1053 -19.30 132.53 -21.97
CA PRO A 1053 -18.97 131.47 -21.02
C PRO A 1053 -19.35 130.06 -21.50
N ILE A 1054 -20.03 129.90 -22.63
CA ILE A 1054 -20.45 128.59 -23.17
C ILE A 1054 -19.55 128.17 -24.34
N THR A 1055 -19.37 129.07 -25.31
CA THR A 1055 -18.56 128.83 -26.51
C THR A 1055 -17.07 129.14 -26.32
N GLY A 1056 -16.73 129.93 -25.29
CA GLY A 1056 -15.37 130.39 -25.03
C GLY A 1056 -14.91 131.52 -25.93
N GLN A 1057 -15.77 132.04 -26.81
CA GLN A 1057 -15.41 133.09 -27.75
C GLN A 1057 -15.05 134.41 -27.02
N VAL A 1058 -13.85 134.92 -27.27
CA VAL A 1058 -13.34 136.20 -26.76
C VAL A 1058 -13.67 137.32 -27.75
N ILE A 1059 -14.30 138.39 -27.28
CA ILE A 1059 -14.54 139.63 -28.03
C ILE A 1059 -13.68 140.74 -27.41
N ILE A 1060 -12.78 141.28 -28.22
CA ILE A 1060 -11.87 142.38 -27.88
C ILE A 1060 -12.45 143.66 -28.52
N PRO A 1061 -12.91 144.65 -27.74
CA PRO A 1061 -13.47 145.88 -28.28
C PRO A 1061 -12.45 146.60 -29.16
N GLY A 1062 -12.79 146.91 -30.42
CA GLY A 1062 -11.79 147.51 -31.33
C GLY A 1062 -11.38 148.93 -30.93
N SER A 1063 -12.24 149.66 -30.22
CA SER A 1063 -11.87 150.93 -29.58
C SER A 1063 -10.79 150.79 -28.49
N ALA A 1064 -10.40 149.58 -28.11
CA ALA A 1064 -9.26 149.29 -27.23
C ALA A 1064 -7.99 148.85 -27.97
N ILE A 1065 -8.07 148.40 -29.24
CA ILE A 1065 -6.96 147.83 -30.00
C ILE A 1065 -6.33 148.91 -30.88
N LYS A 1066 -4.99 148.95 -30.94
CA LYS A 1066 -4.28 149.89 -31.82
C LYS A 1066 -4.32 149.44 -33.28
N PRO A 1067 -4.85 150.25 -34.21
CA PRO A 1067 -4.77 149.94 -35.64
C PRO A 1067 -3.33 149.79 -36.12
N GLY A 1068 -3.07 148.82 -37.00
CA GLY A 1068 -1.73 148.49 -37.51
C GLY A 1068 -0.93 147.56 -36.61
N THR A 1069 -1.58 146.79 -35.73
CA THR A 1069 -0.92 145.80 -34.85
C THR A 1069 -1.47 144.39 -35.09
N VAL A 1070 -0.94 143.38 -34.38
CA VAL A 1070 -1.36 141.98 -34.49
C VAL A 1070 -2.06 141.47 -33.24
N VAL A 1071 -3.02 140.57 -33.45
CA VAL A 1071 -3.69 139.74 -32.43
C VAL A 1071 -3.27 138.29 -32.66
N THR A 1072 -2.81 137.56 -31.64
CA THR A 1072 -2.41 136.13 -31.79
C THR A 1072 -3.14 135.22 -30.81
N ALA A 1073 -3.33 133.94 -31.14
CA ALA A 1073 -4.01 132.98 -30.28
C ALA A 1073 -3.58 131.51 -30.48
N TYR A 1074 -3.47 130.74 -29.39
CA TYR A 1074 -3.25 129.27 -29.36
C TYR A 1074 -4.05 128.59 -28.23
N SER A 1075 -4.25 127.28 -28.32
CA SER A 1075 -4.99 126.46 -27.33
C SER A 1075 -4.11 125.39 -26.67
N LYS A 1076 -4.59 124.81 -25.57
CA LYS A 1076 -4.06 123.59 -24.94
C LYS A 1076 -5.18 122.60 -24.62
N ASP A 1077 -4.89 121.31 -24.77
CA ASP A 1077 -5.77 120.22 -24.40
C ASP A 1077 -5.65 119.82 -22.92
N MET A 1078 -6.44 118.82 -22.50
CA MET A 1078 -6.51 118.33 -21.13
C MET A 1078 -5.28 117.54 -20.66
N ALA A 1079 -4.46 117.03 -21.59
CA ALA A 1079 -3.19 116.39 -21.28
C ALA A 1079 -2.02 117.39 -21.18
N GLY A 1080 -2.23 118.64 -21.62
CA GLY A 1080 -1.24 119.71 -21.65
C GLY A 1080 -0.58 119.90 -23.02
N ASN A 1081 -1.04 119.18 -24.05
CA ASN A 1081 -0.54 119.33 -25.42
C ASN A 1081 -0.95 120.71 -25.95
N VAL A 1082 -0.03 121.38 -26.66
CA VAL A 1082 -0.22 122.75 -27.16
C VAL A 1082 -0.55 122.72 -28.64
N SER A 1083 -1.56 123.49 -29.05
CA SER A 1083 -2.02 123.56 -30.43
C SER A 1083 -1.23 124.56 -31.29
N ASP A 1084 -1.53 124.59 -32.58
CA ASP A 1084 -0.97 125.54 -33.54
C ASP A 1084 -1.40 126.99 -33.25
N LEU A 1085 -0.57 127.96 -33.64
CA LEU A 1085 -0.72 129.38 -33.33
C LEU A 1085 -1.27 130.17 -34.53
N ASN A 1086 -2.33 130.96 -34.33
CA ASN A 1086 -2.81 131.93 -35.32
C ASN A 1086 -2.41 133.37 -34.95
N SER A 1087 -2.20 134.22 -35.96
CA SER A 1087 -1.84 135.64 -35.83
C SER A 1087 -2.56 136.48 -36.89
N ALA A 1088 -3.16 137.60 -36.51
CA ALA A 1088 -4.01 138.44 -37.36
C ALA A 1088 -3.60 139.92 -37.32
N GLU A 1089 -3.28 140.53 -38.47
CA GLU A 1089 -3.10 141.99 -38.58
C GLU A 1089 -4.46 142.71 -38.58
N VAL A 1090 -4.55 143.86 -37.90
CA VAL A 1090 -5.78 144.66 -37.83
C VAL A 1090 -5.58 146.10 -38.31
N GLU A 1091 -6.57 146.67 -39.02
CA GLU A 1091 -6.55 148.05 -39.55
C GLU A 1091 -7.83 148.85 -39.23
N ALA A 1092 -7.75 150.17 -39.21
CA ALA A 1092 -8.88 151.03 -38.82
C ALA A 1092 -10.09 150.86 -39.76
N VAL A 1093 -11.30 150.84 -39.19
CA VAL A 1093 -12.56 150.76 -39.96
C VAL A 1093 -12.81 152.04 -40.77
N ASP A 1094 -12.52 153.20 -40.18
CA ASP A 1094 -12.48 154.50 -40.86
C ASP A 1094 -11.13 155.19 -40.57
N ALA A 1095 -10.34 155.40 -41.63
CA ALA A 1095 -9.01 156.01 -41.53
C ALA A 1095 -9.02 157.48 -41.05
N ASN A 1096 -10.15 158.17 -41.13
CA ASN A 1096 -10.31 159.56 -40.69
C ASN A 1096 -11.00 159.70 -39.32
N ASN A 1097 -11.55 158.62 -38.77
CA ASN A 1097 -12.19 158.60 -37.45
C ASN A 1097 -11.71 157.38 -36.63
N PRO A 1098 -10.56 157.47 -35.93
CA PRO A 1098 -9.99 156.33 -35.20
C PRO A 1098 -10.84 155.84 -34.02
N ALA A 1099 -11.92 156.54 -33.65
CA ALA A 1099 -12.89 156.05 -32.66
C ALA A 1099 -13.91 155.03 -33.24
N ALA A 1100 -13.89 154.77 -34.56
CA ALA A 1100 -14.87 153.92 -35.25
C ALA A 1100 -14.56 152.40 -35.24
N GLY A 1101 -13.46 151.96 -34.60
CA GLY A 1101 -13.10 150.54 -34.46
C GLY A 1101 -12.04 150.03 -35.44
N VAL A 1102 -11.76 148.72 -35.38
CA VAL A 1102 -10.70 148.02 -36.14
C VAL A 1102 -11.26 146.75 -36.78
N LYS A 1103 -10.75 146.38 -37.95
CA LYS A 1103 -11.13 145.18 -38.72
C LYS A 1103 -9.91 144.33 -39.06
N VAL A 1104 -10.09 143.03 -39.32
CA VAL A 1104 -8.97 142.15 -39.69
C VAL A 1104 -8.56 142.43 -41.13
N LYS A 1105 -7.24 142.49 -41.35
CA LYS A 1105 -6.61 142.72 -42.65
C LYS A 1105 -6.08 141.42 -43.24
N SER A 1106 -5.49 140.54 -42.42
CA SER A 1106 -5.03 139.20 -42.81
C SER A 1106 -4.82 138.33 -41.57
N VAL A 1107 -4.85 137.00 -41.74
CA VAL A 1107 -4.54 136.01 -40.70
C VAL A 1107 -3.52 135.00 -41.23
N THR A 1108 -2.54 134.63 -40.42
CA THR A 1108 -1.52 133.60 -40.71
C THR A 1108 -1.43 132.58 -39.58
N SER A 1109 -1.34 131.29 -39.97
CA SER A 1109 -1.15 130.16 -39.07
C SER A 1109 0.31 129.72 -39.04
N THR A 1110 0.83 129.41 -37.85
CA THR A 1110 2.17 128.83 -37.66
C THR A 1110 2.04 127.53 -36.89
N SER A 1111 2.48 126.42 -37.49
CA SER A 1111 2.41 125.12 -36.83
C SER A 1111 3.37 125.06 -35.64
N ASN A 1112 2.87 124.72 -34.46
CA ASN A 1112 3.63 124.66 -33.21
C ASN A 1112 4.29 123.28 -33.03
N ALA A 1113 4.61 122.62 -34.15
CA ALA A 1113 5.32 121.35 -34.17
C ALA A 1113 6.71 121.52 -33.56
N ASN A 1114 6.87 121.06 -32.32
CA ASN A 1114 8.12 121.09 -31.55
C ASN A 1114 9.17 120.14 -32.18
N LYS A 1115 9.73 120.55 -33.32
CA LYS A 1115 10.65 119.76 -34.14
C LYS A 1115 12.10 120.09 -33.81
N SER A 1116 12.47 120.00 -32.53
CA SER A 1116 13.87 119.97 -32.11
C SER A 1116 14.48 118.61 -32.46
N THR A 1117 14.99 118.48 -33.69
CA THR A 1117 15.73 117.29 -34.13
C THR A 1117 17.24 117.52 -34.06
N LYS A 1118 17.97 116.41 -33.82
CA LYS A 1118 19.40 116.15 -34.11
C LYS A 1118 20.49 116.60 -33.12
N LYS A 1119 20.99 115.57 -32.42
CA LYS A 1119 22.36 115.00 -32.57
C LYS A 1119 23.56 115.95 -32.60
N ALA A 1120 24.35 115.88 -31.53
CA ALA A 1120 25.81 115.63 -31.57
C ALA A 1120 26.12 114.57 -30.47
N LYS A 1121 26.80 113.43 -30.68
CA LYS A 1121 28.14 113.15 -31.27
C LYS A 1121 29.27 113.58 -30.29
N GLN A 1122 30.22 112.75 -29.82
CA GLN A 1122 30.46 111.29 -29.86
C GLN A 1122 31.72 110.97 -28.98
N LEU A 1123 31.81 109.79 -28.34
CA LEU A 1123 33.04 109.16 -27.74
C LEU A 1123 33.64 109.84 -26.46
N PRO A 1124 34.48 109.14 -25.64
CA PRO A 1124 35.12 107.84 -25.87
C PRO A 1124 34.72 106.67 -24.93
N ASN A 1125 35.31 105.51 -25.25
CA ASN A 1125 35.11 104.15 -24.72
C ASN A 1125 36.33 103.71 -23.89
N THR A 1126 36.15 102.89 -22.83
CA THR A 1126 37.15 101.86 -22.40
C THR A 1126 36.56 100.76 -21.50
N GLY A 1127 36.61 99.50 -21.96
CA GLY A 1127 36.75 98.28 -21.14
C GLY A 1127 35.46 97.63 -20.61
N GLU A 1128 35.25 96.30 -20.65
CA GLU A 1128 36.14 95.17 -21.05
C GLU A 1128 35.36 94.02 -21.75
N LYS A 1129 36.06 92.96 -22.18
CA LYS A 1129 35.68 91.92 -23.17
C LYS A 1129 34.78 90.80 -22.60
N ALA A 1130 33.80 90.26 -23.35
CA ALA A 1130 33.86 89.13 -24.33
C ALA A 1130 34.32 87.79 -23.71
N THR A 1131 33.87 86.57 -24.05
CA THR A 1131 33.47 85.89 -25.31
C THR A 1131 32.68 84.59 -24.98
N SER A 1132 31.93 83.87 -25.84
CA SER A 1132 31.31 84.07 -27.19
C SER A 1132 30.58 82.77 -27.63
N ALA A 1133 29.78 82.81 -28.71
CA ALA A 1133 29.22 81.64 -29.46
C ALA A 1133 28.05 80.87 -28.74
N THR A 1134 27.06 80.25 -29.42
CA THR A 1134 26.80 80.06 -30.86
C THR A 1134 25.30 79.92 -31.16
N SER A 1135 24.94 80.22 -32.42
CA SER A 1135 23.81 79.76 -33.26
C SER A 1135 23.15 78.38 -32.91
N LEU A 1136 21.94 78.01 -33.37
CA LEU A 1136 21.29 78.23 -34.68
C LEU A 1136 19.81 77.75 -34.68
N GLY A 1137 18.95 78.22 -35.61
CA GLY A 1137 17.69 77.54 -36.04
C GLY A 1137 16.47 77.72 -35.09
N LEU A 1138 15.34 78.39 -35.37
CA LEU A 1138 14.58 78.81 -36.56
C LEU A 1138 13.43 77.84 -36.99
N ALA A 1139 12.19 78.36 -36.86
CA ALA A 1139 10.91 77.95 -37.48
C ALA A 1139 10.32 76.55 -37.15
N VAL A 1140 9.07 76.31 -36.70
CA VAL A 1140 7.72 76.94 -36.80
C VAL A 1140 6.77 76.21 -37.79
N LEU A 1141 5.50 76.01 -37.35
CA LEU A 1141 4.33 75.41 -38.02
C LEU A 1141 4.38 73.87 -38.23
N GLY A 1142 3.30 73.10 -38.05
CA GLY A 1142 1.95 73.42 -37.55
C GLY A 1142 0.94 72.27 -37.85
N MET A 1143 -0.27 72.33 -37.26
CA MET A 1143 -1.39 71.36 -37.36
C MET A 1143 -1.13 69.96 -36.75
N GLY A 1144 -2.08 69.25 -36.13
CA GLY A 1144 -3.47 69.62 -35.77
C GLY A 1144 -4.45 68.45 -35.92
N LEU A 1145 -5.10 68.05 -34.81
CA LEU A 1145 -6.32 67.19 -34.71
C LEU A 1145 -6.29 65.75 -35.28
N ALA A 1146 -6.62 64.75 -34.44
CA ALA A 1146 -7.88 63.98 -34.52
C ALA A 1146 -7.98 62.87 -33.43
N LEU A 1147 -9.22 62.52 -33.08
CA LEU A 1147 -9.65 61.67 -31.96
C LEU A 1147 -9.75 60.15 -32.25
N PHE A 1148 -9.73 59.37 -31.15
CA PHE A 1148 -10.58 58.20 -30.82
C PHE A 1148 -10.25 56.74 -31.25
N ALA A 1149 -10.31 55.87 -30.21
CA ALA A 1149 -10.98 54.56 -30.12
C ALA A 1149 -10.23 53.20 -30.30
N ALA A 1150 -10.27 52.43 -29.20
CA ALA A 1150 -10.66 51.01 -29.09
C ALA A 1150 -9.72 49.84 -29.53
N LYS A 1151 -8.94 49.37 -28.55
CA LYS A 1151 -8.96 48.00 -27.96
C LYS A 1151 -9.20 46.76 -28.88
N ARG A 1152 -8.13 46.00 -29.14
CA ARG A 1152 -8.00 44.51 -29.24
C ARG A 1152 -6.49 44.20 -29.27
N LYS A 1153 -5.88 43.45 -28.34
CA LYS A 1153 -5.96 42.01 -27.98
C LYS A 1153 -5.01 41.12 -28.83
N LYS A 1154 -4.15 40.38 -28.12
CA LYS A 1154 -3.29 39.22 -28.47
C LYS A 1154 -1.89 39.44 -29.07
N ASP A 1155 -0.94 38.81 -28.34
CA ASP A 1155 0.23 38.00 -28.74
C ASP A 1155 1.55 38.63 -29.24
N GLU A 1156 2.63 37.89 -28.92
CA GLU A 1156 4.04 37.97 -29.39
C GLU A 1156 4.86 39.21 -28.93
N GLU A 1157 6.10 39.10 -28.43
CA GLU A 1157 6.95 37.94 -28.06
C GLU A 1157 8.10 38.41 -27.11
N GLU A 1158 8.57 37.49 -26.25
CA GLU A 1158 9.89 37.41 -25.57
C GLU A 1158 10.67 38.68 -25.13
N ALA A 1159 10.83 38.84 -23.80
CA ALA A 1159 12.08 38.49 -23.09
C ALA A 1159 11.88 38.46 -21.56
#